data_AF-A0A6G0UW62-F1
#
_entry.id   AF-A0A6G0UW62-F1
#
_cell.length_a   1.000
_cell.length_b   1.000
_cell.length_c   1.000
_cell.angle_alpha   90.00
_cell.angle_beta   90.00
_cell.angle_gamma   90.00
#
_symmetry.space_group_name_H-M   'P 1'
#
loop_
_entity.id
_entity.type
_entity.pdbx_description
1 polymer ?
#
loop_
_entity_poly.entity_id
_entity_poly.type
_entity_poly.pdbx_seq_one_letter_code
_entity_poly.pdbx_strand_id
1 'polypeptide(L)'
;MIRAKLTPKSFFALSVIVFVIYFFHHNLYQPVYEYESPEVTSFHDIKNPSAVKPLVPKIVVLNSDPRNMSQTKKKENPNASCKIPKLEKDNPKILASYTKPKPLPCKNFGKNWLFIDSTGRLQATDYGKSVIGEDNISCDASYFFRATDNAIITKKIPETVKVGFAVTGGDFLTIKCNGKGKIWKHLFMTISPKQEIIQRSATSKRPKNWSGLSVYWFSLDSMSQMAYRRSLPKTVEFLEKKMGAVVLNGYNIVGDGTPQAFIPILTGKTELELPLTRKRYPDAKFVDVYPFIWKNFSEAGYATLYGEDAAAIGTFTYRLKGFKKQPTDHYTRTFFQISEKTFPSYKCFGNEPQYKAWLRYTTEFLEKYPSEVPKFAVMHHSDLSHDDISQVQVADEDIRNHFEDLLDIGALENTVVFVGADHGHRFAALRETQQGQQEERLPFLAVHLPEKFRESNAGMKMYGNLVANADRLTSPFDIHASLMDLLDLPDDLESMQNSSERSLSIFRPIPEDRTCAQAGIEPHWCTCLSWQEGKEEVSKMLAEAVVQTINGYTAEERKLCANLKLHKLVNSKMLAPEEKMLKYSGVADKDGFVPKFGGNATASKTIYMLTFTTIPGNARYEATIEYDVVQNEVTIDMLSISHVNKYGDAPHCIIDKNYFLATYCMGENSGGSVLKLTKEDLAEACRKPTEEELTCDSCGRIFSNLGAKNMHQTKKHGIVKTEADVRLQKKISSKNKEKKMLECSDCPKLFPSMKLAIQHFQKSHMERTISCNLCLKKFAYDRDLKYHLSAKKCPGIPKEENSGIRKTRKRKKVVSRKSEFKENETFNPRLRSIETQTEPLAGMTDAWSQVYVEPYFQEPELQGSNLQAVVVDQQQQTQFEDFQQVQLQASYGYSVHRDTQTYNATNTIGTATPIWSQGYSVGEIVENGTQTWFESDQAFFQQRQMIDSFSMTDDNGFQMQ
;
A
#
# COMPACT_ATOMS: atom_id res chain seq x y z
N MET A 1 -73.91 46.10 32.83
CA MET A 1 -74.06 47.17 31.80
C MET A 1 -72.82 48.04 31.85
N ILE A 2 -72.14 48.44 30.77
CA ILE A 2 -72.44 48.41 29.32
C ILE A 2 -71.16 48.06 28.51
N ARG A 3 -71.30 47.59 27.27
CA ARG A 3 -70.17 47.41 26.33
C ARG A 3 -69.58 48.78 25.93
N ALA A 4 -68.28 48.98 26.15
CA ALA A 4 -67.51 50.04 25.48
C ALA A 4 -66.64 49.44 24.36
N LYS A 5 -66.60 50.08 23.19
CA LYS A 5 -65.75 49.67 22.06
C LYS A 5 -64.35 50.25 22.23
N LEU A 6 -63.31 49.42 22.12
CA LEU A 6 -61.92 49.88 21.95
C LEU A 6 -61.52 49.79 20.47
N THR A 7 -60.60 50.65 20.06
CA THR A 7 -60.26 50.91 18.64
C THR A 7 -58.92 50.26 18.26
N PRO A 8 -58.57 50.17 16.95
CA PRO A 8 -57.36 49.45 16.52
C PRO A 8 -56.04 49.94 17.15
N LYS A 9 -55.96 51.19 17.61
CA LYS A 9 -54.79 51.72 18.33
C LYS A 9 -54.55 51.06 19.70
N SER A 10 -55.56 50.39 20.28
CA SER A 10 -55.42 49.67 21.55
C SER A 10 -54.64 48.35 21.44
N PHE A 11 -54.59 47.72 20.26
CA PHE A 11 -53.87 46.45 20.09
C PHE A 11 -52.34 46.64 20.14
N PHE A 12 -51.82 47.69 19.50
CA PHE A 12 -50.38 47.93 19.42
C PHE A 12 -49.75 48.19 20.79
N ALA A 13 -50.44 48.91 21.68
CA ALA A 13 -50.03 49.11 23.06
C ALA A 13 -50.00 47.79 23.86
N LEU A 14 -50.99 46.91 23.65
CA LEU A 14 -51.08 45.62 24.33
C LEU A 14 -49.95 44.67 23.90
N SER A 15 -49.64 44.61 22.60
CA SER A 15 -48.53 43.79 22.08
C SER A 15 -47.17 44.21 22.63
N VAL A 16 -46.90 45.52 22.71
CA VAL A 16 -45.63 46.02 23.29
C VAL A 16 -45.53 45.70 24.78
N ILE A 17 -46.62 45.89 25.55
CA ILE A 17 -46.63 45.58 26.99
C ILE A 17 -46.40 44.08 27.25
N VAL A 18 -47.04 43.19 26.48
CA VAL A 18 -46.83 41.74 26.59
C VAL A 18 -45.37 41.35 26.26
N PHE A 19 -44.77 41.96 25.23
CA PHE A 19 -43.38 41.66 24.85
C PHE A 19 -42.38 42.13 25.92
N VAL A 20 -42.58 43.32 26.50
CA VAL A 20 -41.75 43.84 27.61
C VAL A 20 -41.89 42.96 28.86
N ILE A 21 -43.12 42.57 29.24
CA ILE A 21 -43.34 41.68 30.40
C ILE A 21 -42.63 40.34 30.19
N TYR A 22 -42.74 39.74 28.99
CA TYR A 22 -42.07 38.46 28.70
C TYR A 22 -40.54 38.58 28.77
N PHE A 23 -39.97 39.67 28.28
CA PHE A 23 -38.52 39.90 28.29
C PHE A 23 -37.95 40.11 29.71
N PHE A 24 -38.69 40.77 30.60
CA PHE A 24 -38.29 40.94 32.00
C PHE A 24 -38.54 39.70 32.87
N HIS A 25 -39.61 38.93 32.63
CA HIS A 25 -39.91 37.75 33.45
C HIS A 25 -38.89 36.61 33.27
N HIS A 26 -38.25 36.52 32.09
CA HIS A 26 -37.28 35.47 31.81
C HIS A 26 -35.83 35.77 32.24
N ASN A 27 -35.51 37.01 32.65
CA ASN A 27 -34.14 37.46 32.94
C ASN A 27 -33.83 37.73 34.43
N LEU A 28 -34.74 37.40 35.36
CA LEU A 28 -34.58 37.72 36.80
C LEU A 28 -34.73 36.52 37.76
N TYR A 29 -34.86 35.28 37.26
CA TYR A 29 -34.91 34.08 38.12
C TYR A 29 -34.16 32.87 37.53
N GLN A 30 -32.93 32.66 38.00
CA GLN A 30 -32.33 31.33 38.20
C GLN A 30 -31.63 31.32 39.57
N PRO A 31 -31.67 30.21 40.33
CA PRO A 31 -31.32 30.21 41.74
C PRO A 31 -29.80 30.13 41.99
N VAL A 32 -29.34 30.90 42.98
CA VAL A 32 -28.09 30.59 43.69
C VAL A 32 -28.38 29.41 44.62
N TYR A 33 -27.66 28.30 44.43
CA TYR A 33 -27.57 27.25 45.45
C TYR A 33 -26.35 27.53 46.32
N GLU A 34 -26.58 27.83 47.59
CA GLU A 34 -25.54 27.83 48.59
C GLU A 34 -25.03 26.39 48.81
N TYR A 35 -23.72 26.24 48.96
CA TYR A 35 -23.11 25.05 49.54
C TYR A 35 -22.11 25.53 50.60
N GLU A 36 -22.24 25.00 51.81
CA GLU A 36 -21.56 25.55 52.98
C GLU A 36 -20.03 25.44 52.84
N SER A 37 -19.33 26.52 53.14
CA SER A 37 -17.87 26.55 53.19
C SER A 37 -17.36 26.00 54.53
N PRO A 38 -16.55 24.93 54.55
CA PRO A 38 -15.74 24.62 55.72
C PRO A 38 -14.68 25.70 55.90
N GLU A 39 -14.50 26.20 57.12
CA GLU A 39 -13.47 27.19 57.43
C GLU A 39 -12.07 26.61 57.14
N VAL A 40 -11.30 27.25 56.25
CA VAL A 40 -9.88 26.96 56.08
C VAL A 40 -9.08 28.06 56.76
N THR A 41 -8.58 27.75 57.96
CA THR A 41 -7.66 28.61 58.70
C THR A 41 -6.31 28.73 57.98
N SER A 42 -5.63 29.84 58.21
CA SER A 42 -4.39 30.19 57.51
C SER A 42 -3.26 29.19 57.75
N PHE A 43 -2.69 28.63 56.68
CA PHE A 43 -1.41 27.92 56.74
C PHE A 43 -0.43 28.43 55.68
N HIS A 44 0.72 28.90 56.16
CA HIS A 44 1.97 28.82 55.41
C HIS A 44 2.48 27.36 55.38
N ASP A 45 3.54 27.12 54.61
CA ASP A 45 4.24 25.83 54.44
C ASP A 45 3.46 24.68 53.78
N ILE A 46 3.54 24.64 52.44
CA ILE A 46 3.65 23.36 51.71
C ILE A 46 4.92 23.39 50.83
N LYS A 47 6.07 23.11 51.45
CA LYS A 47 7.31 22.74 50.73
C LYS A 47 7.39 21.22 50.56
N ASN A 48 6.52 20.61 49.77
CA ASN A 48 6.77 19.25 49.25
C ASN A 48 5.86 18.85 48.05
N PRO A 49 6.40 18.75 46.82
CA PRO A 49 5.70 18.11 45.71
C PRO A 49 5.95 16.59 45.75
N SER A 50 5.02 15.82 46.32
CA SER A 50 5.10 14.35 46.32
C SER A 50 3.72 13.70 46.41
N ALA A 51 3.51 12.66 45.59
CA ALA A 51 2.33 11.79 45.58
C ALA A 51 0.95 12.42 45.26
N VAL A 52 0.84 13.09 44.10
CA VAL A 52 -0.43 13.02 43.35
C VAL A 52 -0.38 11.78 42.44
N LYS A 53 -1.26 10.81 42.66
CA LYS A 53 -1.43 9.71 41.68
C LYS A 53 -2.07 10.28 40.41
N PRO A 54 -1.60 9.92 39.20
CA PRO A 54 -2.34 10.25 37.99
C PRO A 54 -3.72 9.58 38.03
N LEU A 55 -4.77 10.39 37.88
CA LEU A 55 -6.13 9.89 37.67
C LEU A 55 -6.18 9.21 36.32
N VAL A 56 -6.70 7.97 36.27
CA VAL A 56 -6.89 7.24 34.99
C VAL A 56 -7.76 8.11 34.07
N PRO A 57 -7.31 8.41 32.84
CA PRO A 57 -8.04 9.32 31.97
C PRO A 57 -9.35 8.69 31.50
N LYS A 58 -10.38 9.52 31.32
CA LYS A 58 -11.62 9.13 30.65
C LYS A 58 -11.29 8.76 29.20
N ILE A 59 -11.62 7.54 28.78
CA ILE A 59 -11.34 7.08 27.42
C ILE A 59 -12.55 7.38 26.52
N VAL A 60 -12.31 8.06 25.40
CA VAL A 60 -13.25 8.22 24.29
C VAL A 60 -12.69 7.46 23.08
N VAL A 61 -13.47 6.56 22.51
CA VAL A 61 -13.05 5.72 21.38
C VAL A 61 -13.80 6.12 20.11
N LEU A 62 -13.07 6.40 19.04
CA LEU A 62 -13.62 6.69 17.71
C LEU A 62 -13.57 5.46 16.79
N ASN A 63 -14.45 5.43 15.78
CA ASN A 63 -14.49 4.42 14.71
C ASN A 63 -14.64 2.95 15.18
N SER A 64 -15.49 2.72 16.18
CA SER A 64 -15.76 1.37 16.73
C SER A 64 -16.55 0.43 15.81
N ASP A 65 -17.30 0.95 14.82
CA ASP A 65 -17.95 0.15 13.77
C ASP A 65 -17.51 0.65 12.37
N PRO A 66 -16.83 -0.18 11.55
CA PRO A 66 -16.42 0.16 10.18
C PRO A 66 -17.54 0.48 9.18
N ARG A 67 -18.82 0.48 9.60
CA ARG A 67 -20.00 0.77 8.76
C ARG A 67 -20.61 2.16 9.01
N ASN A 68 -20.35 2.79 10.16
CA ASN A 68 -20.93 4.07 10.56
C ASN A 68 -19.89 5.20 10.61
N MET A 69 -19.28 5.51 9.46
CA MET A 69 -18.37 6.64 9.31
C MET A 69 -19.08 7.84 8.68
N SER A 70 -19.57 8.76 9.51
CA SER A 70 -19.97 10.11 9.10
C SER A 70 -18.84 11.11 9.37
N GLN A 71 -18.81 12.21 8.62
CA GLN A 71 -17.67 13.14 8.56
C GLN A 71 -17.46 13.94 9.86
N THR A 72 -16.57 13.47 10.74
CA THR A 72 -16.00 14.29 11.82
C THR A 72 -14.85 15.15 11.30
N LYS A 73 -15.18 16.31 10.69
CA LYS A 73 -14.17 17.34 10.38
C LYS A 73 -13.53 17.86 11.68
N LYS A 74 -12.38 17.30 12.08
CA LYS A 74 -11.55 17.88 13.14
C LYS A 74 -11.07 19.26 12.69
N LYS A 75 -11.34 20.28 13.49
CA LYS A 75 -10.71 21.60 13.33
C LYS A 75 -9.38 21.59 14.06
N GLU A 76 -8.28 21.42 13.33
CA GLU A 76 -6.96 21.73 13.87
C GLU A 76 -6.70 23.25 13.87
N ASN A 77 -5.67 23.67 14.60
CA ASN A 77 -5.38 25.08 14.88
C ASN A 77 -4.57 25.71 13.72
N PRO A 78 -5.08 26.73 13.01
CA PRO A 78 -4.53 27.15 11.70
C PRO A 78 -3.16 27.84 11.74
N ASN A 79 -2.63 28.21 12.91
CA ASN A 79 -1.47 29.12 13.01
C ASN A 79 -0.11 28.41 13.16
N ALA A 80 0.20 27.45 12.29
CA ALA A 80 1.53 26.84 12.20
C ALA A 80 1.90 26.49 10.75
N SER A 81 2.67 27.35 10.10
CA SER A 81 3.17 27.12 8.73
C SER A 81 4.07 25.88 8.67
N CYS A 82 3.99 25.13 7.56
CA CYS A 82 4.73 23.88 7.44
C CYS A 82 6.24 24.09 7.38
N LYS A 83 6.96 23.64 8.42
CA LYS A 83 8.43 23.57 8.43
C LYS A 83 8.85 22.18 7.96
N ILE A 84 9.03 22.02 6.65
CA ILE A 84 9.51 20.77 6.03
C ILE A 84 10.86 20.38 6.65
N PRO A 85 11.03 19.14 7.17
CA PRO A 85 12.28 18.76 7.82
C PRO A 85 13.40 18.51 6.81
N LYS A 86 14.53 19.18 6.99
CA LYS A 86 15.76 18.91 6.22
C LYS A 86 16.43 17.65 6.76
N LEU A 87 16.52 16.61 5.94
CA LEU A 87 17.04 15.29 6.33
C LEU A 87 18.50 15.11 5.88
N GLU A 88 19.31 14.45 6.71
CA GLU A 88 20.72 14.18 6.39
C GLU A 88 20.84 12.98 5.46
N LYS A 89 21.24 13.18 4.20
CA LYS A 89 21.43 12.08 3.23
C LYS A 89 22.23 10.92 3.84
N ASP A 90 23.41 11.21 4.40
CA ASP A 90 24.41 10.22 4.79
C ASP A 90 24.43 9.93 6.30
N ASN A 91 23.28 10.04 6.97
CA ASN A 91 23.12 9.76 8.41
C ASN A 91 23.60 8.34 8.77
N PRO A 92 24.60 8.16 9.65
CA PRO A 92 25.19 6.85 9.95
C PRO A 92 24.19 5.79 10.47
N LYS A 93 23.12 6.22 11.17
CA LYS A 93 22.08 5.29 11.66
C LYS A 93 21.19 4.77 10.53
N ILE A 94 20.99 5.57 9.49
CA ILE A 94 20.26 5.19 8.28
C ILE A 94 21.14 4.32 7.39
N LEU A 95 22.39 4.74 7.15
CA LEU A 95 23.36 4.00 6.33
C LEU A 95 23.64 2.58 6.85
N ALA A 96 23.53 2.34 8.16
CA ALA A 96 23.63 1.00 8.75
C ALA A 96 22.58 -0.01 8.24
N SER A 97 21.49 0.46 7.61
CA SER A 97 20.47 -0.38 6.97
C SER A 97 20.70 -0.59 5.46
N TYR A 98 21.72 0.04 4.87
CA TYR A 98 22.06 -0.10 3.45
C TYR A 98 23.20 -1.10 3.26
N THR A 99 23.15 -1.84 2.16
CA THR A 99 24.24 -2.72 1.74
C THR A 99 24.61 -2.46 0.27
N LYS A 100 25.70 -3.07 -0.20
CA LYS A 100 25.97 -3.16 -1.63
C LYS A 100 25.29 -4.42 -2.17
N PRO A 101 24.28 -4.31 -3.05
CA PRO A 101 23.52 -5.46 -3.50
C PRO A 101 24.36 -6.36 -4.41
N LYS A 102 23.89 -7.59 -4.57
CA LYS A 102 24.40 -8.50 -5.60
C LYS A 102 23.71 -8.19 -6.93
N PRO A 103 24.41 -8.31 -8.08
CA PRO A 103 23.76 -8.29 -9.39
C PRO A 103 22.68 -9.38 -9.47
N LEU A 104 21.59 -9.11 -10.19
CA LEU A 104 20.53 -10.09 -10.37
C LEU A 104 21.06 -11.35 -11.09
N PRO A 105 20.62 -12.56 -10.70
CA PRO A 105 21.19 -13.82 -11.17
C PRO A 105 20.79 -14.20 -12.60
N CYS A 106 20.26 -13.27 -13.41
CA CYS A 106 19.63 -13.58 -14.69
C CYS A 106 20.57 -14.30 -15.68
N LYS A 107 21.89 -14.03 -15.59
CA LYS A 107 22.93 -14.71 -16.39
C LYS A 107 22.89 -16.25 -16.28
N ASN A 108 22.28 -16.80 -15.22
CA ASN A 108 22.18 -18.24 -14.98
C ASN A 108 21.11 -18.94 -15.83
N PHE A 109 20.11 -18.22 -16.37
CA PHE A 109 18.96 -18.82 -17.06
C PHE A 109 19.18 -19.08 -18.57
N GLY A 110 20.43 -19.06 -19.03
CA GLY A 110 20.80 -19.27 -20.43
C GLY A 110 20.57 -18.05 -21.33
N LYS A 111 21.30 -17.95 -22.43
CA LYS A 111 21.21 -16.82 -23.38
C LYS A 111 19.89 -16.86 -24.16
N ASN A 112 19.20 -15.73 -24.26
CA ASN A 112 18.07 -15.51 -25.15
C ASN A 112 18.49 -15.71 -26.62
N TRP A 113 17.66 -16.39 -27.41
CA TRP A 113 17.93 -16.65 -28.83
C TRP A 113 17.38 -15.54 -29.72
N LEU A 114 16.23 -14.99 -29.36
CA LEU A 114 15.54 -13.92 -30.07
C LEU A 114 15.35 -12.70 -29.16
N PHE A 115 15.13 -11.55 -29.79
CA PHE A 115 14.61 -10.32 -29.20
C PHE A 115 13.56 -9.71 -30.14
N ILE A 116 12.88 -8.64 -29.71
CA ILE A 116 12.01 -7.82 -30.58
C ILE A 116 12.72 -6.50 -30.85
N ASP A 117 12.79 -6.07 -32.11
CA ASP A 117 13.37 -4.79 -32.51
C ASP A 117 12.35 -3.62 -32.41
N SER A 118 12.83 -2.39 -32.62
CA SER A 118 11.99 -1.18 -32.61
C SER A 118 10.87 -1.20 -33.66
N THR A 119 11.03 -1.94 -34.77
CA THR A 119 9.99 -2.14 -35.79
C THR A 119 8.92 -3.17 -35.37
N GLY A 120 9.06 -3.77 -34.18
CA GLY A 120 8.17 -4.81 -33.67
C GLY A 120 8.41 -6.18 -34.29
N ARG A 121 9.59 -6.46 -34.85
CA ARG A 121 9.92 -7.75 -35.47
C ARG A 121 10.83 -8.61 -34.59
N LEU A 122 10.63 -9.92 -34.65
CA LEU A 122 11.50 -10.90 -33.98
C LEU A 122 12.85 -10.99 -34.71
N GLN A 123 13.93 -10.71 -34.01
CA GLN A 123 15.31 -10.74 -34.51
C GLN A 123 16.15 -11.74 -33.72
N ALA A 124 17.11 -12.41 -34.37
CA ALA A 124 18.05 -13.27 -33.66
C ALA A 124 19.16 -12.48 -32.98
N THR A 125 19.41 -12.80 -31.70
CA THR A 125 20.56 -12.29 -30.93
C THR A 125 21.87 -12.84 -31.49
N ASP A 126 23.01 -12.27 -31.09
CA ASP A 126 24.33 -12.80 -31.48
C ASP A 126 24.52 -14.28 -31.11
N TYR A 127 23.92 -14.71 -29.99
CA TYR A 127 23.91 -16.12 -29.59
C TYR A 127 22.97 -16.97 -30.47
N GLY A 128 21.79 -16.45 -30.82
CA GLY A 128 20.89 -17.07 -31.79
C GLY A 128 21.61 -17.27 -33.14
N LYS A 129 22.24 -16.23 -33.66
CA LYS A 129 23.00 -16.24 -34.93
C LYS A 129 24.21 -17.17 -34.89
N SER A 130 25.13 -16.98 -33.95
CA SER A 130 26.41 -17.73 -33.93
C SER A 130 26.28 -19.17 -33.44
N VAL A 131 25.49 -19.43 -32.39
CA VAL A 131 25.43 -20.76 -31.76
C VAL A 131 24.29 -21.59 -32.32
N ILE A 132 23.08 -21.04 -32.44
CA ILE A 132 21.92 -21.79 -32.97
C ILE A 132 21.91 -21.76 -34.51
N GLY A 133 22.32 -20.67 -35.15
CA GLY A 133 22.20 -20.43 -36.59
C GLY A 133 20.77 -20.02 -36.94
N GLU A 134 20.62 -18.86 -37.59
CA GLU A 134 19.32 -18.18 -37.74
C GLU A 134 18.25 -19.05 -38.42
N ASP A 135 18.59 -19.70 -39.54
CA ASP A 135 17.71 -20.60 -40.28
C ASP A 135 17.26 -21.84 -39.50
N ASN A 136 17.97 -22.21 -38.43
CA ASN A 136 17.64 -23.33 -37.56
C ASN A 136 16.64 -22.95 -36.46
N ILE A 137 16.28 -21.67 -36.30
CA ILE A 137 15.36 -21.21 -35.26
C ILE A 137 13.92 -21.31 -35.78
N SER A 138 13.17 -22.26 -35.21
CA SER A 138 11.78 -22.55 -35.58
C SER A 138 10.90 -22.59 -34.33
N CYS A 139 9.86 -21.75 -34.27
CA CYS A 139 9.14 -21.46 -33.03
C CYS A 139 7.62 -21.69 -33.11
N ASP A 140 7.08 -22.38 -32.09
CA ASP A 140 5.68 -22.23 -31.68
C ASP A 140 5.53 -20.89 -30.94
N ALA A 141 4.49 -20.12 -31.24
CA ALA A 141 4.19 -18.87 -30.52
C ALA A 141 2.70 -18.69 -30.26
N SER A 142 2.35 -17.90 -29.25
CA SER A 142 0.95 -17.59 -28.91
C SER A 142 0.83 -16.24 -28.20
N TYR A 143 -0.03 -15.37 -28.71
CA TYR A 143 -0.43 -14.14 -28.01
C TYR A 143 -1.31 -14.47 -26.82
N PHE A 144 -1.32 -13.62 -25.79
CA PHE A 144 -2.19 -13.82 -24.63
C PHE A 144 -2.77 -12.51 -24.09
N PHE A 145 -4.03 -12.58 -23.64
CA PHE A 145 -4.89 -11.43 -23.40
C PHE A 145 -5.68 -11.57 -22.10
N ARG A 146 -6.02 -10.43 -21.49
CA ARG A 146 -6.86 -10.37 -20.30
C ARG A 146 -8.27 -10.90 -20.60
N ALA A 147 -8.71 -11.92 -19.88
CA ALA A 147 -10.12 -12.35 -19.85
C ALA A 147 -10.84 -11.71 -18.66
N THR A 148 -10.20 -11.73 -17.49
CA THR A 148 -10.58 -10.97 -16.28
C THR A 148 -9.30 -10.54 -15.57
N ASP A 149 -9.39 -9.81 -14.45
CA ASP A 149 -8.22 -9.44 -13.65
C ASP A 149 -7.45 -10.62 -13.02
N ASN A 150 -7.97 -11.84 -13.13
CA ASN A 150 -7.38 -13.08 -12.60
C ASN A 150 -7.43 -14.26 -13.60
N ALA A 151 -7.76 -14.02 -14.87
CA ALA A 151 -7.87 -15.05 -15.90
C ALA A 151 -7.40 -14.52 -17.27
N ILE A 152 -6.75 -15.39 -18.05
CA ILE A 152 -6.08 -15.05 -19.30
C ILE A 152 -6.55 -16.01 -20.41
N ILE A 153 -6.75 -15.48 -21.61
CA ILE A 153 -7.01 -16.24 -22.84
C ILE A 153 -5.74 -16.23 -23.71
N THR A 154 -5.37 -17.39 -24.24
CA THR A 154 -4.21 -17.55 -25.14
C THR A 154 -4.69 -17.88 -26.55
N LYS A 155 -4.16 -17.17 -27.56
CA LYS A 155 -4.44 -17.39 -28.99
C LYS A 155 -3.18 -17.91 -29.66
N LYS A 156 -3.17 -19.19 -30.05
CA LYS A 156 -2.02 -19.76 -30.80
C LYS A 156 -1.91 -19.11 -32.17
N ILE A 157 -0.68 -18.78 -32.59
CA ILE A 157 -0.36 -18.48 -33.99
C ILE A 157 -0.31 -19.82 -34.74
N PRO A 158 -1.16 -20.06 -35.77
CA PRO A 158 -1.23 -21.37 -36.44
C PRO A 158 0.07 -21.76 -37.16
N GLU A 159 0.77 -20.77 -37.69
CA GLU A 159 1.99 -20.91 -38.47
C GLU A 159 3.25 -20.97 -37.60
N THR A 160 4.31 -21.56 -38.15
CA THR A 160 5.63 -21.59 -37.50
C THR A 160 6.26 -20.21 -37.55
N VAL A 161 6.49 -19.61 -36.38
CA VAL A 161 7.17 -18.32 -36.26
C VAL A 161 8.67 -18.49 -36.50
N LYS A 162 9.23 -17.56 -37.29
CA LYS A 162 10.65 -17.44 -37.63
C LYS A 162 11.15 -16.02 -37.34
N VAL A 163 12.44 -15.81 -37.53
CA VAL A 163 13.05 -14.47 -37.57
C VAL A 163 12.40 -13.61 -38.68
N GLY A 164 12.28 -12.30 -38.45
CA GLY A 164 11.57 -11.35 -39.29
C GLY A 164 10.06 -11.26 -39.06
N PHE A 165 9.46 -12.17 -38.29
CA PHE A 165 8.03 -12.16 -37.96
C PHE A 165 7.62 -10.90 -37.18
N ALA A 166 6.54 -10.24 -37.61
CA ALA A 166 6.03 -9.01 -37.01
C ALA A 166 5.04 -9.30 -35.87
N VAL A 167 5.30 -8.71 -34.70
CA VAL A 167 4.56 -8.93 -33.46
C VAL A 167 3.46 -7.87 -33.31
N THR A 168 2.43 -7.96 -34.15
CA THR A 168 1.33 -6.98 -34.26
C THR A 168 -0.01 -7.48 -33.74
N GLY A 169 -0.07 -8.70 -33.21
CA GLY A 169 -1.32 -9.32 -32.73
C GLY A 169 -1.71 -8.98 -31.30
N GLY A 170 -0.91 -8.20 -30.58
CA GLY A 170 -1.13 -7.82 -29.18
C GLY A 170 0.17 -7.68 -28.39
N ASP A 171 0.08 -7.03 -27.23
CA ASP A 171 1.23 -6.55 -26.46
C ASP A 171 2.13 -7.65 -25.86
N PHE A 172 1.60 -8.88 -25.71
CA PHE A 172 2.25 -9.97 -24.98
C PHE A 172 2.28 -11.27 -25.78
N LEU A 173 3.47 -11.85 -25.92
CA LEU A 173 3.73 -13.04 -26.73
C LEU A 173 4.47 -14.12 -25.93
N THR A 174 3.90 -15.32 -25.85
CA THR A 174 4.64 -16.52 -25.44
C THR A 174 5.35 -17.13 -26.66
N ILE A 175 6.58 -17.61 -26.48
CA ILE A 175 7.32 -18.29 -27.56
C ILE A 175 8.09 -19.52 -27.04
N LYS A 176 8.11 -20.58 -27.85
CA LYS A 176 8.90 -21.80 -27.66
C LYS A 176 9.60 -22.14 -28.98
N CYS A 177 10.90 -21.89 -29.03
CA CYS A 177 11.73 -22.18 -30.19
C CYS A 177 12.47 -23.51 -30.03
N ASN A 178 12.72 -24.16 -31.16
CA ASN A 178 13.57 -25.35 -31.29
C ASN A 178 14.68 -25.01 -32.30
N GLY A 179 15.89 -25.55 -32.10
CA GLY A 179 17.02 -25.32 -33.01
C GLY A 179 18.26 -26.10 -32.58
N LYS A 180 18.95 -26.74 -33.54
CA LYS A 180 20.08 -27.68 -33.31
C LYS A 180 19.85 -28.65 -32.13
N GLY A 181 18.65 -29.26 -32.08
CA GLY A 181 18.24 -30.21 -31.02
C GLY A 181 17.97 -29.61 -29.64
N LYS A 182 18.14 -28.30 -29.46
CA LYS A 182 17.85 -27.58 -28.21
C LYS A 182 16.45 -26.95 -28.26
N ILE A 183 15.91 -26.62 -27.09
CA ILE A 183 14.63 -25.90 -26.92
C ILE A 183 14.90 -24.65 -26.07
N TRP A 184 14.30 -23.53 -26.47
CA TRP A 184 14.28 -22.28 -25.70
C TRP A 184 12.83 -21.78 -25.54
N LYS A 185 12.55 -21.11 -24.42
CA LYS A 185 11.24 -20.55 -24.08
C LYS A 185 11.41 -19.14 -23.57
N HIS A 186 10.51 -18.25 -23.95
CA HIS A 186 10.54 -16.86 -23.49
C HIS A 186 9.13 -16.24 -23.50
N LEU A 187 9.02 -15.08 -22.84
CA LEU A 187 7.83 -14.24 -22.80
C LEU A 187 8.26 -12.84 -23.24
N PHE A 188 7.71 -12.35 -24.35
CA PHE A 188 7.95 -10.98 -24.81
C PHE A 188 6.82 -10.05 -24.40
N MET A 189 7.22 -8.84 -24.02
CA MET A 189 6.38 -7.68 -23.78
C MET A 189 6.87 -6.58 -24.72
N THR A 190 5.98 -6.10 -25.60
CA THR A 190 6.22 -5.10 -26.66
C THR A 190 4.95 -4.29 -26.81
N ILE A 191 5.01 -3.00 -27.13
CA ILE A 191 3.80 -2.25 -27.47
C ILE A 191 3.36 -2.62 -28.89
N SER A 192 2.08 -2.95 -29.03
CA SER A 192 1.38 -3.09 -30.30
C SER A 192 0.35 -1.96 -30.42
N PRO A 193 0.66 -0.87 -31.15
CA PRO A 193 -0.28 0.25 -31.34
C PRO A 193 -1.61 -0.22 -31.94
N LYS A 194 -2.73 0.30 -31.43
CA LYS A 194 -4.07 -0.18 -31.77
C LYS A 194 -4.82 0.87 -32.57
N GLN A 195 -5.37 0.49 -33.72
CA GLN A 195 -5.93 1.43 -34.69
C GLN A 195 -7.16 2.16 -34.13
N GLU A 196 -7.93 1.52 -33.26
CA GLU A 196 -9.06 2.12 -32.55
C GLU A 196 -8.66 3.28 -31.62
N ILE A 197 -7.42 3.31 -31.12
CA ILE A 197 -6.91 4.39 -30.26
C ILE A 197 -6.46 5.57 -31.12
N ILE A 198 -5.83 5.31 -32.26
CA ILE A 198 -5.47 6.34 -33.26
C ILE A 198 -6.76 7.00 -33.78
N GLN A 199 -7.78 6.21 -34.10
CA GLN A 199 -9.11 6.70 -34.48
C GLN A 199 -9.80 7.48 -33.36
N ARG A 200 -9.71 7.03 -32.09
CA ARG A 200 -10.20 7.77 -30.92
C ARG A 200 -9.53 9.14 -30.80
N SER A 201 -8.20 9.21 -30.89
CA SER A 201 -7.45 10.47 -30.78
C SER A 201 -7.86 11.52 -31.83
N ALA A 202 -8.17 11.05 -33.05
CA ALA A 202 -8.64 11.88 -34.15
C ALA A 202 -10.12 12.31 -34.06
N THR A 203 -10.92 11.70 -33.19
CA THR A 203 -12.39 11.93 -33.11
C THR A 203 -12.90 12.38 -31.74
N SER A 204 -12.11 12.22 -30.68
CA SER A 204 -12.43 12.66 -29.32
C SER A 204 -12.62 14.18 -29.25
N LYS A 205 -13.70 14.62 -28.59
CA LYS A 205 -13.88 16.02 -28.21
C LYS A 205 -12.85 16.38 -27.14
N ARG A 206 -12.02 17.38 -27.44
CA ARG A 206 -11.00 17.90 -26.53
C ARG A 206 -11.58 19.00 -25.60
N PRO A 207 -11.00 19.21 -24.40
CA PRO A 207 -11.26 20.37 -23.54
C PRO A 207 -11.02 21.74 -24.22
N LYS A 208 -11.42 22.84 -23.57
CA LYS A 208 -11.36 24.21 -24.14
C LYS A 208 -9.93 24.69 -24.29
N ASN A 209 -9.15 24.57 -23.22
CA ASN A 209 -7.77 25.01 -23.08
C ASN A 209 -6.83 23.80 -23.10
N TRP A 210 -7.14 22.80 -23.94
CA TRP A 210 -6.45 21.52 -23.99
C TRP A 210 -4.95 21.68 -24.32
N SER A 211 -4.09 21.16 -23.45
CA SER A 211 -2.63 21.31 -23.59
C SER A 211 -2.02 20.49 -24.73
N GLY A 212 -2.59 19.31 -25.02
CA GLY A 212 -1.97 18.29 -25.87
C GLY A 212 -0.71 17.62 -25.28
N LEU A 213 -0.32 17.95 -24.05
CA LEU A 213 0.86 17.41 -23.37
C LEU A 213 0.65 15.95 -22.97
N SER A 214 1.55 15.07 -23.38
CA SER A 214 1.62 13.71 -22.85
C SER A 214 2.07 13.73 -21.38
N VAL A 215 1.70 12.70 -20.64
CA VAL A 215 2.09 12.50 -19.23
C VAL A 215 2.75 11.14 -19.08
N TYR A 216 3.92 11.11 -18.47
CA TYR A 216 4.61 9.89 -18.06
C TYR A 216 4.93 9.93 -16.56
N TRP A 217 4.22 9.11 -15.78
CA TRP A 217 4.52 8.85 -14.38
C TRP A 217 5.34 7.57 -14.24
N PHE A 218 6.63 7.71 -13.93
CA PHE A 218 7.49 6.63 -13.45
C PHE A 218 7.52 6.64 -11.92
N SER A 219 7.47 5.47 -11.29
CA SER A 219 7.65 5.40 -9.84
C SER A 219 8.17 4.07 -9.32
N LEU A 220 8.82 4.13 -8.15
CA LEU A 220 9.35 2.98 -7.42
C LEU A 220 8.69 2.87 -6.03
N ASP A 221 8.41 1.64 -5.61
CA ASP A 221 7.85 1.33 -4.28
C ASP A 221 8.85 1.65 -3.15
N SER A 222 8.37 2.17 -2.02
CA SER A 222 9.15 2.27 -0.77
C SER A 222 10.40 3.16 -0.80
N MET A 223 10.50 4.10 -1.74
CA MET A 223 11.68 4.95 -1.94
C MET A 223 11.50 6.40 -1.46
N SER A 224 12.05 6.71 -0.28
CA SER A 224 12.10 8.08 0.27
C SER A 224 12.93 9.03 -0.61
N GLN A 225 12.77 10.34 -0.42
CA GLN A 225 13.58 11.36 -1.11
C GLN A 225 15.08 11.13 -0.93
N MET A 226 15.51 10.78 0.29
CA MET A 226 16.91 10.46 0.59
C MET A 226 17.33 9.06 0.13
N ALA A 227 16.41 8.09 0.07
CA ALA A 227 16.69 6.77 -0.49
C ALA A 227 16.98 6.84 -1.99
N TYR A 228 16.25 7.65 -2.75
CA TYR A 228 16.60 7.97 -4.14
C TYR A 228 18.02 8.57 -4.22
N ARG A 229 18.32 9.61 -3.42
CA ARG A 229 19.64 10.27 -3.40
C ARG A 229 20.80 9.37 -2.93
N ARG A 230 20.54 8.23 -2.29
CA ARG A 230 21.54 7.22 -1.87
C ARG A 230 21.65 6.04 -2.83
N SER A 231 20.52 5.43 -3.21
CA SER A 231 20.51 4.21 -4.03
C SER A 231 20.48 4.46 -5.53
N LEU A 232 20.04 5.65 -5.98
CA LEU A 232 19.92 6.02 -7.40
C LEU A 232 20.62 7.37 -7.71
N PRO A 233 21.90 7.55 -7.31
CA PRO A 233 22.57 8.85 -7.40
C PRO A 233 22.76 9.35 -8.85
N LYS A 234 23.02 8.47 -9.83
CA LYS A 234 23.17 8.88 -11.24
C LYS A 234 21.83 9.29 -11.84
N THR A 235 20.78 8.54 -11.53
CA THR A 235 19.40 8.85 -11.92
C THR A 235 19.00 10.23 -11.41
N VAL A 236 19.20 10.50 -10.11
CA VAL A 236 18.85 11.81 -9.52
C VAL A 236 19.70 12.94 -10.08
N GLU A 237 21.01 12.74 -10.28
CA GLU A 237 21.88 13.75 -10.90
C GLU A 237 21.43 14.08 -12.34
N PHE A 238 21.01 13.10 -13.13
CA PHE A 238 20.49 13.31 -14.47
C PHE A 238 19.15 14.08 -14.45
N LEU A 239 18.21 13.69 -13.59
CA LEU A 239 16.92 14.38 -13.45
C LEU A 239 17.10 15.86 -13.08
N GLU A 240 17.94 16.14 -12.08
CA GLU A 240 18.14 17.51 -11.58
C GLU A 240 19.00 18.36 -12.54
N LYS A 241 20.07 17.82 -13.12
CA LYS A 241 21.07 18.61 -13.89
C LYS A 241 20.97 18.49 -15.40
N LYS A 242 20.27 17.49 -15.95
CA LYS A 242 20.10 17.29 -17.40
C LYS A 242 18.67 17.52 -17.85
N MET A 243 17.70 16.99 -17.14
CA MET A 243 16.28 17.26 -17.42
C MET A 243 15.77 18.56 -16.77
N GLY A 244 16.53 19.16 -15.84
CA GLY A 244 16.10 20.34 -15.09
C GLY A 244 14.78 20.11 -14.34
N ALA A 245 14.57 18.89 -13.85
CA ALA A 245 13.37 18.48 -13.14
C ALA A 245 13.35 19.06 -11.72
N VAL A 246 12.20 19.56 -11.30
CA VAL A 246 12.01 20.14 -9.97
C VAL A 246 11.64 19.06 -8.98
N VAL A 247 12.40 18.91 -7.90
CA VAL A 247 12.08 17.99 -6.79
C VAL A 247 11.18 18.69 -5.78
N LEU A 248 10.03 18.09 -5.46
CA LEU A 248 9.13 18.57 -4.42
C LEU A 248 9.61 18.07 -3.05
N ASN A 249 10.39 18.89 -2.35
CA ASN A 249 10.95 18.58 -1.04
C ASN A 249 9.87 18.40 0.05
N GLY A 250 8.71 19.05 -0.11
CA GLY A 250 7.58 18.97 0.80
C GLY A 250 6.47 17.97 0.42
N TYR A 251 6.72 17.05 -0.52
CA TYR A 251 5.74 16.04 -0.93
C TYR A 251 5.58 14.95 0.14
N ASN A 252 4.42 14.95 0.82
CA ASN A 252 4.15 14.17 2.02
C ASN A 252 2.98 13.19 1.80
N ILE A 253 3.10 11.95 2.27
CA ILE A 253 2.03 10.94 2.17
C ILE A 253 0.78 11.32 2.97
N VAL A 254 -0.37 10.78 2.56
CA VAL A 254 -1.68 10.96 3.24
C VAL A 254 -2.21 9.67 3.89
N GLY A 255 -1.49 8.56 3.78
CA GLY A 255 -1.92 7.27 4.32
C GLY A 255 -0.92 6.14 4.11
N ASP A 256 -1.20 4.99 4.73
CA ASP A 256 -0.31 3.83 4.75
C ASP A 256 -0.43 2.95 3.50
N GLY A 257 0.63 2.87 2.69
CA GLY A 257 0.76 1.91 1.58
C GLY A 257 0.46 2.48 0.19
N THR A 258 0.94 1.77 -0.83
CA THR A 258 0.78 2.07 -2.27
C THR A 258 -0.64 2.51 -2.68
N PRO A 259 -1.74 1.86 -2.25
CA PRO A 259 -3.09 2.31 -2.61
C PRO A 259 -3.47 3.65 -1.96
N GLN A 260 -2.89 4.01 -0.83
CA GLN A 260 -3.13 5.28 -0.15
C GLN A 260 -2.32 6.44 -0.74
N ALA A 261 -1.33 6.16 -1.61
CA ALA A 261 -0.76 7.16 -2.51
C ALA A 261 -1.56 7.22 -3.83
N PHE A 262 -1.74 6.08 -4.50
CA PHE A 262 -2.30 6.04 -5.86
C PHE A 262 -3.81 6.32 -5.93
N ILE A 263 -4.63 5.96 -4.94
CA ILE A 263 -6.07 6.31 -4.97
C ILE A 263 -6.23 7.84 -4.95
N PRO A 264 -5.58 8.61 -4.04
CA PRO A 264 -5.53 10.07 -4.12
C PRO A 264 -4.99 10.63 -5.44
N ILE A 265 -3.81 10.21 -5.91
CA ILE A 265 -3.20 10.70 -7.18
C ILE A 265 -4.18 10.55 -8.35
N LEU A 266 -4.83 9.38 -8.43
CA LEU A 266 -5.63 9.02 -9.58
C LEU A 266 -7.11 9.42 -9.46
N THR A 267 -7.62 9.85 -8.30
CA THR A 267 -9.07 10.13 -8.08
C THR A 267 -9.40 11.39 -7.25
N GLY A 268 -8.38 12.07 -6.71
CA GLY A 268 -8.56 13.22 -5.80
C GLY A 268 -9.16 12.86 -4.44
N LYS A 269 -9.31 11.56 -4.14
CA LYS A 269 -10.10 11.03 -3.02
C LYS A 269 -9.35 9.94 -2.27
N THR A 270 -9.70 9.76 -1.01
CA THR A 270 -9.34 8.57 -0.21
C THR A 270 -10.22 7.37 -0.61
N GLU A 271 -9.78 6.16 -0.26
CA GLU A 271 -10.62 4.95 -0.38
C GLU A 271 -11.95 5.07 0.41
N LEU A 272 -11.96 5.82 1.53
CA LEU A 272 -13.12 5.97 2.41
C LEU A 272 -14.17 6.95 1.85
N GLU A 273 -13.77 7.88 0.98
CA GLU A 273 -14.66 8.76 0.22
C GLU A 273 -15.22 8.10 -1.06
N LEU A 274 -14.85 6.84 -1.31
CA LEU A 274 -15.17 6.10 -2.53
C LEU A 274 -16.03 4.86 -2.21
N PRO A 275 -16.71 4.27 -3.21
CA PRO A 275 -17.49 3.05 -3.01
C PRO A 275 -16.64 1.88 -2.47
N LEU A 276 -17.26 1.00 -1.69
CA LEU A 276 -16.59 -0.15 -1.09
C LEU A 276 -16.13 -1.17 -2.16
N THR A 277 -14.82 -1.39 -2.27
CA THR A 277 -14.20 -2.35 -3.23
C THR A 277 -13.32 -3.41 -2.57
N ARG A 278 -13.20 -3.42 -1.23
CA ARG A 278 -12.36 -4.36 -0.46
C ARG A 278 -12.90 -5.79 -0.56
N LYS A 279 -12.09 -6.73 -1.10
CA LYS A 279 -12.49 -8.13 -1.43
C LYS A 279 -13.22 -8.90 -0.33
N ARG A 280 -12.87 -8.64 0.94
CA ARG A 280 -13.43 -9.31 2.13
C ARG A 280 -14.91 -9.03 2.41
N TYR A 281 -15.52 -8.04 1.75
CA TYR A 281 -16.95 -7.77 1.85
C TYR A 281 -17.68 -8.39 0.65
N PRO A 282 -18.77 -9.17 0.86
CA PRO A 282 -19.53 -9.78 -0.24
C PRO A 282 -19.99 -8.74 -1.29
N ASP A 283 -20.57 -7.64 -0.81
CA ASP A 283 -21.18 -6.57 -1.62
C ASP A 283 -20.15 -5.60 -2.26
N ALA A 284 -18.85 -5.87 -2.10
CA ALA A 284 -17.81 -5.03 -2.68
C ALA A 284 -17.95 -4.93 -4.21
N LYS A 285 -17.81 -3.72 -4.74
CA LYS A 285 -17.78 -3.45 -6.18
C LYS A 285 -16.36 -3.67 -6.74
N PHE A 286 -16.23 -3.81 -8.05
CA PHE A 286 -14.92 -3.74 -8.72
C PHE A 286 -14.46 -2.27 -8.74
N VAL A 287 -13.14 -2.02 -8.80
CA VAL A 287 -12.60 -0.65 -8.74
C VAL A 287 -12.95 0.23 -9.95
N ASP A 288 -13.55 -0.34 -11.02
CA ASP A 288 -14.13 0.37 -12.17
C ASP A 288 -15.03 1.55 -11.78
N VAL A 289 -15.64 1.50 -10.58
CA VAL A 289 -16.52 2.54 -10.01
C VAL A 289 -15.78 3.79 -9.52
N TYR A 290 -14.45 3.79 -9.49
CA TYR A 290 -13.66 4.96 -9.08
C TYR A 290 -13.47 5.94 -10.24
N PRO A 291 -13.44 7.27 -10.00
CA PRO A 291 -13.21 8.29 -11.01
C PRO A 291 -11.70 8.39 -11.31
N PHE A 292 -11.12 7.32 -11.85
CA PHE A 292 -9.71 7.27 -12.23
C PHE A 292 -9.42 8.24 -13.39
N ILE A 293 -8.47 9.14 -13.19
CA ILE A 293 -8.13 10.24 -14.10
C ILE A 293 -7.73 9.81 -15.52
N TRP A 294 -7.18 8.59 -15.68
CA TRP A 294 -6.91 8.03 -17.00
C TRP A 294 -8.18 7.87 -17.87
N LYS A 295 -9.37 7.87 -17.27
CA LYS A 295 -10.64 7.95 -18.01
C LYS A 295 -10.78 9.30 -18.70
N ASN A 296 -10.54 10.40 -17.99
CA ASN A 296 -10.59 11.76 -18.53
C ASN A 296 -9.58 11.95 -19.67
N PHE A 297 -8.36 11.44 -19.51
CA PHE A 297 -7.35 11.40 -20.57
C PHE A 297 -7.80 10.52 -21.76
N SER A 298 -8.34 9.32 -21.52
CA SER A 298 -8.86 8.44 -22.59
C SER A 298 -10.01 9.07 -23.38
N GLU A 299 -10.93 9.75 -22.68
CA GLU A 299 -12.07 10.48 -23.25
C GLU A 299 -11.60 11.66 -24.11
N ALA A 300 -10.56 12.38 -23.68
CA ALA A 300 -9.88 13.42 -24.46
C ALA A 300 -8.99 12.88 -25.61
N GLY A 301 -8.94 11.57 -25.81
CA GLY A 301 -8.32 10.93 -26.98
C GLY A 301 -6.90 10.38 -26.78
N TYR A 302 -6.35 10.43 -25.56
CA TYR A 302 -5.01 9.92 -25.26
C TYR A 302 -4.94 8.41 -25.37
N ALA A 303 -3.80 7.86 -25.81
CA ALA A 303 -3.45 6.47 -25.53
C ALA A 303 -3.14 6.32 -24.03
N THR A 304 -3.63 5.25 -23.37
CA THR A 304 -3.47 5.06 -21.92
C THR A 304 -2.75 3.77 -21.55
N LEU A 305 -1.80 3.89 -20.62
CA LEU A 305 -1.02 2.80 -20.05
C LEU A 305 -1.09 2.88 -18.52
N TYR A 306 -1.48 1.78 -17.87
CA TYR A 306 -1.28 1.56 -16.45
C TYR A 306 -0.48 0.27 -16.28
N GLY A 307 0.65 0.34 -15.59
CA GLY A 307 1.53 -0.80 -15.40
C GLY A 307 2.09 -0.91 -14.00
N GLU A 308 1.94 -2.11 -13.44
CA GLU A 308 2.62 -2.61 -12.24
C GLU A 308 3.40 -3.88 -12.64
N ASP A 309 4.45 -4.20 -11.90
CA ASP A 309 4.93 -5.58 -11.78
C ASP A 309 4.19 -6.29 -10.62
N ALA A 310 4.82 -7.27 -9.97
CA ALA A 310 4.35 -7.92 -8.73
C ALA A 310 2.83 -8.22 -8.69
N ALA A 311 2.28 -8.85 -9.73
CA ALA A 311 0.85 -9.06 -9.93
C ALA A 311 0.17 -9.91 -8.83
N ALA A 312 0.94 -10.69 -8.06
CA ALA A 312 0.49 -11.32 -6.82
C ALA A 312 0.03 -10.32 -5.74
N ILE A 313 0.58 -9.09 -5.71
CA ILE A 313 0.36 -8.07 -4.67
C ILE A 313 -0.06 -6.67 -5.19
N GLY A 314 -0.09 -6.44 -6.51
CA GLY A 314 -0.38 -5.14 -7.13
C GLY A 314 -1.63 -4.40 -6.62
N THR A 315 -1.50 -3.07 -6.54
CA THR A 315 -2.29 -2.08 -5.79
C THR A 315 -3.80 -2.34 -5.73
N PHE A 316 -4.44 -2.40 -6.90
CA PHE A 316 -5.90 -2.52 -7.00
C PHE A 316 -6.42 -3.96 -6.90
N THR A 317 -5.52 -4.94 -6.73
CA THR A 317 -5.82 -6.35 -6.98
C THR A 317 -5.51 -7.26 -5.79
N TYR A 318 -4.64 -6.85 -4.85
CA TYR A 318 -4.38 -7.60 -3.62
C TYR A 318 -5.58 -7.55 -2.66
N ARG A 319 -5.80 -6.38 -2.04
CA ARG A 319 -6.87 -6.16 -1.04
C ARG A 319 -8.20 -5.68 -1.64
N LEU A 320 -8.16 -5.07 -2.83
CA LEU A 320 -9.34 -4.59 -3.56
C LEU A 320 -9.76 -5.59 -4.64
N LYS A 321 -11.00 -5.51 -5.11
CA LYS A 321 -11.66 -6.53 -5.96
C LYS A 321 -11.07 -6.67 -7.38
N GLY A 322 -10.06 -5.86 -7.72
CA GLY A 322 -9.55 -5.73 -9.08
C GLY A 322 -10.54 -4.99 -9.98
N PHE A 323 -10.17 -4.90 -11.25
CA PHE A 323 -11.02 -4.34 -12.30
C PHE A 323 -11.90 -5.42 -12.93
N LYS A 324 -13.12 -5.08 -13.36
CA LYS A 324 -13.96 -5.93 -14.21
C LYS A 324 -13.56 -5.76 -15.67
N LYS A 325 -13.63 -4.53 -16.19
CA LYS A 325 -13.05 -4.13 -17.49
C LYS A 325 -11.51 -4.03 -17.38
N GLN A 326 -10.81 -3.80 -18.49
CA GLN A 326 -9.41 -3.38 -18.43
C GLN A 326 -9.36 -1.89 -18.03
N PRO A 327 -8.44 -1.44 -17.15
CA PRO A 327 -8.41 -0.05 -16.68
C PRO A 327 -8.06 0.98 -17.76
N THR A 328 -7.15 0.59 -18.64
CA THR A 328 -6.44 1.40 -19.64
C THR A 328 -6.26 0.59 -20.93
N ASP A 329 -5.84 1.22 -22.02
CA ASP A 329 -5.63 0.57 -23.31
C ASP A 329 -4.51 -0.50 -23.27
N HIS A 330 -3.46 -0.23 -22.50
CA HIS A 330 -2.37 -1.15 -22.20
C HIS A 330 -2.29 -1.41 -20.68
N TYR A 331 -2.10 -2.66 -20.28
CA TYR A 331 -2.15 -3.10 -18.88
C TYR A 331 -1.20 -4.27 -18.61
N THR A 332 -0.06 -4.01 -17.98
CA THR A 332 1.05 -4.99 -17.80
C THR A 332 0.69 -6.21 -16.97
N ARG A 333 -0.29 -6.10 -16.06
CA ARG A 333 -0.70 -7.18 -15.13
C ARG A 333 -0.83 -8.54 -15.81
N THR A 334 -1.40 -8.57 -17.02
CA THR A 334 -1.62 -9.79 -17.80
C THR A 334 -0.30 -10.51 -18.10
N PHE A 335 0.78 -9.77 -18.38
CA PHE A 335 2.13 -10.31 -18.54
C PHE A 335 2.67 -10.90 -17.23
N PHE A 336 2.62 -10.12 -16.15
CA PHE A 336 3.17 -10.51 -14.85
C PHE A 336 2.50 -11.74 -14.24
N GLN A 337 1.19 -11.87 -14.44
CA GLN A 337 0.42 -13.06 -14.10
C GLN A 337 0.87 -14.36 -14.79
N ILE A 338 1.68 -14.30 -15.85
CA ILE A 338 2.34 -15.45 -16.48
C ILE A 338 3.84 -15.49 -16.15
N SER A 339 4.55 -14.36 -16.15
CA SER A 339 6.01 -14.34 -15.90
C SER A 339 6.37 -14.87 -14.50
N GLU A 340 5.61 -14.48 -13.46
CA GLU A 340 5.75 -14.98 -12.07
C GLU A 340 5.55 -16.50 -11.91
N LYS A 341 4.87 -17.13 -12.87
CA LYS A 341 4.62 -18.59 -12.90
C LYS A 341 5.56 -19.33 -13.86
N THR A 342 6.27 -18.60 -14.71
CA THR A 342 7.07 -19.15 -15.82
C THR A 342 8.57 -19.13 -15.53
N PHE A 343 9.06 -18.08 -14.87
CA PHE A 343 10.49 -17.92 -14.58
C PHE A 343 10.82 -18.32 -13.13
N PRO A 344 11.89 -19.08 -12.86
CA PRO A 344 12.30 -19.47 -11.50
C PRO A 344 12.69 -18.30 -10.59
N SER A 345 12.99 -17.13 -11.19
CA SER A 345 13.15 -15.86 -10.48
C SER A 345 12.31 -14.81 -11.19
N TYR A 346 11.34 -14.23 -10.49
CA TYR A 346 10.43 -13.21 -11.02
C TYR A 346 11.17 -11.93 -11.50
N LYS A 347 12.35 -11.65 -10.92
CA LYS A 347 13.23 -10.53 -11.30
C LYS A 347 14.01 -10.74 -12.61
N CYS A 348 13.84 -11.87 -13.31
CA CYS A 348 14.59 -12.22 -14.53
C CYS A 348 13.71 -12.92 -15.59
N PHE A 349 13.65 -12.37 -16.81
CA PHE A 349 13.02 -12.98 -17.97
C PHE A 349 14.10 -13.66 -18.83
N GLY A 350 14.40 -14.93 -18.52
CA GLY A 350 15.61 -15.57 -19.04
C GLY A 350 16.85 -14.81 -18.56
N ASN A 351 17.77 -14.46 -19.47
CA ASN A 351 18.93 -13.65 -19.10
C ASN A 351 18.71 -12.13 -19.07
N GLU A 352 17.50 -11.64 -19.36
CA GLU A 352 17.15 -10.22 -19.23
C GLU A 352 16.62 -9.93 -17.81
N PRO A 353 17.09 -8.86 -17.13
CA PRO A 353 16.43 -8.34 -15.93
C PRO A 353 15.00 -7.88 -16.22
N GLN A 354 14.05 -8.29 -15.39
CA GLN A 354 12.62 -7.97 -15.53
C GLN A 354 12.37 -6.47 -15.72
N TYR A 355 13.06 -5.61 -14.95
CA TYR A 355 12.91 -4.17 -15.03
C TYR A 355 13.34 -3.58 -16.38
N LYS A 356 14.30 -4.19 -17.12
CA LYS A 356 14.71 -3.70 -18.45
C LYS A 356 13.61 -3.90 -19.50
N ALA A 357 12.93 -5.04 -19.47
CA ALA A 357 11.78 -5.28 -20.34
C ALA A 357 10.60 -4.35 -20.01
N TRP A 358 10.41 -4.02 -18.72
CA TRP A 358 9.39 -3.08 -18.23
C TRP A 358 9.70 -1.62 -18.62
N LEU A 359 10.97 -1.20 -18.52
CA LEU A 359 11.44 0.12 -18.99
C LEU A 359 11.22 0.24 -20.49
N ARG A 360 11.76 -0.69 -21.29
CA ARG A 360 11.60 -0.73 -22.76
C ARG A 360 10.14 -0.70 -23.20
N TYR A 361 9.25 -1.45 -22.56
CA TYR A 361 7.81 -1.42 -22.87
C TYR A 361 7.18 -0.03 -22.67
N THR A 362 7.73 0.78 -21.76
CA THR A 362 7.33 2.17 -21.56
C THR A 362 7.91 3.08 -22.64
N THR A 363 9.17 2.87 -23.05
CA THR A 363 9.81 3.57 -24.17
C THR A 363 9.02 3.37 -25.46
N GLU A 364 8.72 2.11 -25.79
CA GLU A 364 7.92 1.73 -26.95
C GLU A 364 6.49 2.31 -26.92
N PHE A 365 5.93 2.63 -25.75
CA PHE A 365 4.60 3.24 -25.64
C PHE A 365 4.61 4.73 -26.02
N LEU A 366 5.68 5.44 -25.66
CA LEU A 366 5.88 6.83 -26.04
C LEU A 366 6.28 6.96 -27.52
N GLU A 367 7.11 6.03 -28.03
CA GLU A 367 7.57 5.96 -29.42
C GLU A 367 6.50 5.51 -30.43
N LYS A 368 5.92 4.30 -30.27
CA LYS A 368 5.27 3.58 -31.38
C LYS A 368 3.88 4.12 -31.74
N TYR A 369 3.30 4.97 -30.90
CA TYR A 369 2.08 5.71 -31.23
C TYR A 369 2.42 7.00 -31.98
N PRO A 370 1.69 7.36 -33.06
CA PRO A 370 1.93 8.58 -33.83
C PRO A 370 2.07 9.84 -32.96
N SER A 371 2.81 10.83 -33.45
CA SER A 371 3.06 12.11 -32.77
C SER A 371 1.78 12.84 -32.36
N GLU A 372 0.71 12.66 -33.14
CA GLU A 372 -0.60 13.29 -32.97
C GLU A 372 -1.48 12.57 -31.93
N VAL A 373 -1.05 11.39 -31.48
CA VAL A 373 -1.68 10.63 -30.39
C VAL A 373 -0.90 10.93 -29.10
N PRO A 374 -1.45 11.74 -28.17
CA PRO A 374 -0.79 12.01 -26.90
C PRO A 374 -0.94 10.81 -25.96
N LYS A 375 -0.01 10.68 -25.03
CA LYS A 375 0.17 9.49 -24.17
C LYS A 375 -0.10 9.82 -22.71
N PHE A 376 -0.78 8.94 -21.99
CA PHE A 376 -0.90 8.97 -20.53
C PHE A 376 -0.43 7.64 -19.95
N ALA A 377 0.76 7.62 -19.35
CA ALA A 377 1.37 6.44 -18.74
C ALA A 377 1.50 6.59 -17.22
N VAL A 378 1.06 5.58 -16.47
CA VAL A 378 1.35 5.42 -15.04
C VAL A 378 2.01 4.07 -14.85
N MET A 379 3.30 4.09 -14.51
CA MET A 379 4.18 2.93 -14.41
C MET A 379 4.82 2.90 -13.02
N HIS A 380 4.47 1.88 -12.23
CA HIS A 380 4.99 1.62 -10.88
C HIS A 380 5.76 0.29 -10.81
N HIS A 381 6.88 0.26 -10.10
CA HIS A 381 7.76 -0.91 -9.97
C HIS A 381 8.06 -1.21 -8.50
N SER A 382 7.73 -2.42 -8.05
CA SER A 382 7.89 -2.88 -6.67
C SER A 382 9.01 -3.91 -6.50
N ASP A 383 9.26 -4.78 -7.49
CA ASP A 383 10.13 -5.95 -7.30
C ASP A 383 11.60 -5.59 -6.99
N LEU A 384 12.07 -4.37 -7.30
CA LEU A 384 13.45 -3.95 -7.02
C LEU A 384 13.66 -3.33 -5.64
N SER A 385 12.65 -2.71 -5.03
CA SER A 385 12.83 -1.83 -3.86
C SER A 385 12.00 -2.22 -2.62
N HIS A 386 10.79 -2.78 -2.75
CA HIS A 386 9.90 -3.10 -1.61
C HIS A 386 10.56 -4.00 -0.54
N ASP A 387 11.26 -5.04 -1.00
CA ASP A 387 11.84 -6.08 -0.13
C ASP A 387 13.34 -5.87 0.20
N ASP A 388 14.00 -4.88 -0.42
CA ASP A 388 15.38 -4.45 -0.11
C ASP A 388 15.70 -3.08 -0.73
N ILE A 389 15.76 -2.05 0.12
CA ILE A 389 16.19 -0.67 -0.19
C ILE A 389 17.54 -0.55 -0.94
N SER A 390 18.37 -1.58 -0.85
CA SER A 390 19.67 -1.68 -1.51
C SER A 390 19.58 -2.30 -2.90
N GLN A 391 18.67 -3.24 -3.13
CA GLN A 391 18.63 -4.06 -4.35
C GLN A 391 18.37 -3.20 -5.60
N VAL A 392 17.64 -2.10 -5.47
CA VAL A 392 17.36 -1.13 -6.54
C VAL A 392 18.61 -0.46 -7.12
N GLN A 393 19.74 -0.39 -6.39
CA GLN A 393 21.00 0.20 -6.88
C GLN A 393 21.53 -0.51 -8.14
N VAL A 394 21.14 -1.76 -8.41
CA VAL A 394 21.56 -2.48 -9.62
C VAL A 394 20.99 -1.88 -10.91
N ALA A 395 19.97 -1.02 -10.79
CA ALA A 395 19.28 -0.38 -11.90
C ALA A 395 19.58 1.13 -12.05
N ASP A 396 20.42 1.75 -11.21
CA ASP A 396 20.69 3.21 -11.29
C ASP A 396 21.23 3.65 -12.66
N GLU A 397 22.16 2.89 -13.23
CA GLU A 397 22.65 3.12 -14.59
C GLU A 397 21.53 2.96 -15.62
N ASP A 398 20.69 1.94 -15.48
CA ASP A 398 19.68 1.60 -16.48
C ASP A 398 18.46 2.53 -16.45
N ILE A 399 18.09 3.04 -15.27
CA ILE A 399 17.03 4.03 -15.11
C ILE A 399 17.53 5.41 -15.57
N ARG A 400 18.79 5.78 -15.29
CA ARG A 400 19.43 6.96 -15.90
C ARG A 400 19.40 6.87 -17.41
N ASN A 401 19.86 5.75 -17.98
CA ASN A 401 19.91 5.57 -19.43
C ASN A 401 18.51 5.60 -20.04
N HIS A 402 17.49 5.01 -19.40
CA HIS A 402 16.10 5.09 -19.89
C HIS A 402 15.58 6.53 -20.05
N PHE A 403 15.92 7.45 -19.15
CA PHE A 403 15.57 8.87 -19.29
C PHE A 403 16.47 9.63 -20.28
N GLU A 404 17.71 9.17 -20.50
CA GLU A 404 18.63 9.70 -21.51
C GLU A 404 18.20 9.28 -22.93
N ASP A 405 17.97 7.98 -23.15
CA ASP A 405 17.41 7.40 -24.37
C ASP A 405 16.10 8.10 -24.78
N LEU A 406 15.17 8.30 -23.83
CA LEU A 406 13.90 8.99 -24.07
C LEU A 406 14.04 10.47 -24.45
N LEU A 407 15.09 11.14 -23.97
CA LEU A 407 15.40 12.53 -24.30
C LEU A 407 16.06 12.63 -25.69
N ASP A 408 17.05 11.78 -25.96
CA ASP A 408 17.82 11.76 -27.21
C ASP A 408 16.97 11.41 -28.44
N ILE A 409 15.93 10.57 -28.29
CA ILE A 409 14.95 10.28 -29.36
C ILE A 409 13.83 11.33 -29.49
N GLY A 410 13.80 12.34 -28.63
CA GLY A 410 12.77 13.38 -28.61
C GLY A 410 11.41 12.97 -28.02
N ALA A 411 11.26 11.78 -27.44
CA ALA A 411 10.00 11.31 -26.86
C ALA A 411 9.53 12.16 -25.65
N LEU A 412 10.41 12.98 -25.08
CA LEU A 412 10.09 13.91 -24.00
C LEU A 412 9.73 15.34 -24.46
N GLU A 413 9.88 15.69 -25.74
CA GLU A 413 9.61 17.05 -26.26
C GLU A 413 8.19 17.58 -26.00
N ASN A 414 7.23 16.67 -25.84
CA ASN A 414 5.83 16.96 -25.52
C ASN A 414 5.30 16.09 -24.36
N THR A 415 6.18 15.62 -23.45
CA THR A 415 5.82 14.72 -22.34
C THR A 415 6.23 15.27 -20.98
N VAL A 416 5.26 15.64 -20.14
CA VAL A 416 5.51 15.96 -18.72
C VAL A 416 5.85 14.66 -17.98
N VAL A 417 7.04 14.60 -17.40
CA VAL A 417 7.54 13.41 -16.68
C VAL A 417 7.46 13.65 -15.18
N PHE A 418 6.78 12.74 -14.48
CA PHE A 418 6.81 12.62 -13.03
C PHE A 418 7.68 11.40 -12.67
N VAL A 419 8.63 11.57 -11.76
CA VAL A 419 9.52 10.50 -11.28
C VAL A 419 9.47 10.47 -9.77
N GLY A 420 8.91 9.43 -9.17
CA GLY A 420 8.70 9.43 -7.71
C GLY A 420 8.47 8.09 -7.03
N ALA A 421 7.88 8.13 -5.85
CA ALA A 421 7.49 6.97 -5.06
C ALA A 421 6.10 7.14 -4.44
N ASP A 422 5.54 6.03 -3.98
CA ASP A 422 4.29 5.98 -3.23
C ASP A 422 4.48 6.38 -1.76
N HIS A 423 5.54 5.88 -1.12
CA HIS A 423 5.99 6.20 0.23
C HIS A 423 7.47 5.87 0.41
N GLY A 424 8.08 6.27 1.52
CA GLY A 424 9.41 5.78 1.91
C GLY A 424 9.39 4.39 2.53
N HIS A 425 10.56 3.90 2.96
CA HIS A 425 10.74 2.49 3.27
C HIS A 425 10.27 2.09 4.67
N ARG A 426 9.50 1.00 4.72
CA ARG A 426 8.76 0.53 5.90
C ARG A 426 9.55 -0.35 6.88
N PHE A 427 10.87 -0.52 6.71
CA PHE A 427 11.64 -1.47 7.52
C PHE A 427 11.75 -1.05 8.98
N ALA A 428 11.57 -2.01 9.90
CA ALA A 428 11.62 -1.76 11.34
C ALA A 428 12.93 -1.07 11.79
N ALA A 429 14.10 -1.50 11.29
CA ALA A 429 15.38 -0.90 11.65
C ALA A 429 15.52 0.57 11.19
N LEU A 430 14.90 0.95 10.07
CA LEU A 430 14.83 2.34 9.62
C LEU A 430 13.80 3.13 10.44
N ARG A 431 12.57 2.60 10.58
CA ARG A 431 11.47 3.23 11.36
C ARG A 431 11.76 3.36 12.86
N GLU A 432 12.72 2.60 13.40
CA GLU A 432 13.24 2.80 14.77
C GLU A 432 14.03 4.11 14.94
N THR A 433 14.39 4.79 13.83
CA THR A 433 15.06 6.10 13.86
C THR A 433 14.08 7.24 13.53
N GLN A 434 14.28 8.41 14.14
CA GLN A 434 13.47 9.61 13.85
C GLN A 434 13.52 10.00 12.37
N GLN A 435 14.70 9.98 11.76
CA GLN A 435 14.85 10.27 10.33
C GLN A 435 14.13 9.23 9.48
N GLY A 436 14.20 7.93 9.82
CA GLY A 436 13.48 6.90 9.07
C GLY A 436 11.96 7.04 9.15
N GLN A 437 11.40 7.50 10.27
CA GLN A 437 9.98 7.88 10.36
C GLN A 437 9.62 9.06 9.43
N GLN A 438 10.53 10.03 9.26
CA GLN A 438 10.31 11.17 8.35
C GLN A 438 10.50 10.77 6.88
N GLU A 439 11.52 9.97 6.58
CA GLU A 439 11.77 9.41 5.25
C GLU A 439 10.63 8.50 4.77
N GLU A 440 10.04 7.68 5.65
CA GLU A 440 8.81 6.92 5.37
C GLU A 440 7.68 7.82 4.82
N ARG A 441 7.58 9.04 5.35
CA ARG A 441 6.50 10.00 5.08
C ARG A 441 6.81 10.98 3.92
N LEU A 442 8.07 11.04 3.49
CA LEU A 442 8.60 11.91 2.43
C LEU A 442 9.17 11.07 1.27
N PRO A 443 8.32 10.46 0.42
CA PRO A 443 8.72 9.85 -0.85
C PRO A 443 9.44 10.84 -1.75
N PHE A 444 10.27 10.34 -2.66
CA PHE A 444 10.80 11.18 -3.74
C PHE A 444 9.66 11.57 -4.69
N LEU A 445 9.68 12.81 -5.19
CA LEU A 445 8.92 13.21 -6.37
C LEU A 445 9.64 14.35 -7.09
N ALA A 446 10.00 14.10 -8.35
CA ALA A 446 10.55 15.06 -9.30
C ALA A 446 9.59 15.25 -10.47
N VAL A 447 9.50 16.48 -11.01
CA VAL A 447 8.62 16.83 -12.12
C VAL A 447 9.40 17.60 -13.19
N HIS A 448 9.38 17.10 -14.42
CA HIS A 448 9.93 17.73 -15.62
C HIS A 448 8.79 18.16 -16.53
N LEU A 449 8.68 19.47 -16.83
CA LEU A 449 7.92 19.93 -17.99
C LEU A 449 8.84 19.97 -19.23
N PRO A 450 8.36 19.65 -20.44
CA PRO A 450 9.15 19.75 -21.67
C PRO A 450 9.66 21.16 -21.93
N GLU A 451 10.88 21.30 -22.43
CA GLU A 451 11.52 22.61 -22.66
C GLU A 451 10.71 23.49 -23.62
N LYS A 452 10.25 22.92 -24.76
CA LYS A 452 9.37 23.59 -25.72
C LYS A 452 8.04 24.07 -25.10
N PHE A 453 7.54 23.38 -24.06
CA PHE A 453 6.37 23.85 -23.33
C PHE A 453 6.72 25.00 -22.37
N ARG A 454 7.88 24.95 -21.70
CA ARG A 454 8.38 26.03 -20.82
C ARG A 454 8.56 27.36 -21.56
N GLU A 455 8.74 27.35 -22.88
CA GLU A 455 8.81 28.55 -23.73
C GLU A 455 7.44 29.21 -23.97
N SER A 456 6.33 28.49 -23.78
CA SER A 456 4.97 29.02 -23.93
C SER A 456 4.57 29.91 -22.74
N ASN A 457 3.64 30.86 -22.95
CA ASN A 457 3.13 31.73 -21.87
C ASN A 457 2.54 30.95 -20.68
N ALA A 458 1.85 29.83 -20.94
CA ALA A 458 1.35 28.96 -19.89
C ALA A 458 2.50 28.20 -19.19
N GLY A 459 3.38 27.56 -19.97
CA GLY A 459 4.47 26.75 -19.43
C GLY A 459 5.54 27.54 -18.68
N MET A 460 5.82 28.78 -19.07
CA MET A 460 6.67 29.70 -18.29
C MET A 460 6.11 29.88 -16.87
N LYS A 461 4.82 30.20 -16.75
CA LYS A 461 4.14 30.39 -15.46
C LYS A 461 4.06 29.08 -14.67
N MET A 462 3.66 27.99 -15.31
CA MET A 462 3.57 26.66 -14.68
C MET A 462 4.93 26.15 -14.17
N TYR A 463 6.02 26.41 -14.89
CA TYR A 463 7.38 26.06 -14.43
C TYR A 463 7.86 26.98 -13.31
N GLY A 464 7.62 28.30 -13.41
CA GLY A 464 7.92 29.25 -12.34
C GLY A 464 7.20 28.91 -11.02
N ASN A 465 5.91 28.57 -11.12
CA ASN A 465 5.10 28.08 -10.00
C ASN A 465 5.63 26.75 -9.44
N LEU A 466 5.97 25.79 -10.30
CA LEU A 466 6.55 24.50 -9.86
C LEU A 466 7.85 24.71 -9.08
N VAL A 467 8.73 25.60 -9.55
CA VAL A 467 9.99 25.96 -8.86
C VAL A 467 9.69 26.66 -7.52
N ALA A 468 8.76 27.61 -7.48
CA ALA A 468 8.33 28.26 -6.23
C ALA A 468 7.64 27.30 -5.26
N ASN A 469 7.03 26.22 -5.77
CA ASN A 469 6.35 25.18 -5.00
C ASN A 469 7.28 24.04 -4.52
N ALA A 470 8.56 24.03 -4.91
CA ALA A 470 9.51 22.96 -4.57
C ALA A 470 9.64 22.75 -3.04
N ASP A 471 9.65 23.84 -2.27
CA ASP A 471 9.69 23.86 -0.80
C ASP A 471 8.31 24.16 -0.18
N ARG A 472 7.21 23.78 -0.84
CA ARG A 472 5.85 23.85 -0.28
C ARG A 472 5.35 22.48 0.16
N LEU A 473 4.48 22.47 1.18
CA LEU A 473 3.73 21.28 1.56
C LEU A 473 2.80 20.85 0.42
N THR A 474 3.07 19.67 -0.13
CA THR A 474 2.26 19.04 -1.17
C THR A 474 1.89 17.61 -0.78
N SER A 475 0.82 17.09 -1.37
CA SER A 475 0.30 15.75 -1.07
C SER A 475 -0.20 15.03 -2.33
N PRO A 476 -0.41 13.70 -2.26
CA PRO A 476 -1.06 12.92 -3.32
C PRO A 476 -2.36 13.51 -3.90
N PHE A 477 -3.09 14.37 -3.18
CA PHE A 477 -4.28 15.06 -3.70
C PHE A 477 -3.95 16.18 -4.69
N ASP A 478 -2.82 16.86 -4.49
CA ASP A 478 -2.35 17.98 -5.32
C ASP A 478 -1.93 17.50 -6.70
N ILE A 479 -1.33 16.32 -6.75
CA ILE A 479 -0.95 15.66 -8.01
C ILE A 479 -2.20 15.39 -8.87
N HIS A 480 -3.33 15.03 -8.27
CA HIS A 480 -4.58 14.88 -9.01
C HIS A 480 -5.06 16.20 -9.65
N ALA A 481 -5.03 17.31 -8.88
CA ALA A 481 -5.35 18.63 -9.43
C ALA A 481 -4.36 19.04 -10.53
N SER A 482 -3.07 18.77 -10.33
CA SER A 482 -2.00 19.05 -11.30
C SER A 482 -2.16 18.28 -12.61
N LEU A 483 -2.63 17.03 -12.55
CA LEU A 483 -2.95 16.22 -13.72
C LEU A 483 -4.24 16.69 -14.42
N MET A 484 -5.18 17.32 -13.71
CA MET A 484 -6.36 17.95 -14.32
C MET A 484 -5.99 19.27 -15.02
N ASP A 485 -5.17 20.12 -14.41
CA ASP A 485 -4.59 21.32 -15.04
C ASP A 485 -3.80 20.97 -16.31
N LEU A 486 -3.08 19.85 -16.32
CA LEU A 486 -2.40 19.36 -17.52
C LEU A 486 -3.35 18.88 -18.62
N LEU A 487 -4.60 18.52 -18.30
CA LEU A 487 -5.59 18.08 -19.27
C LEU A 487 -6.38 19.26 -19.88
N ASP A 488 -6.71 20.26 -19.08
CA ASP A 488 -7.39 21.50 -19.50
C ASP A 488 -6.74 22.68 -18.77
N LEU A 489 -5.93 23.49 -19.46
CA LEU A 489 -5.08 24.50 -18.82
C LEU A 489 -5.95 25.60 -18.17
N PRO A 490 -5.73 25.96 -16.90
CA PRO A 490 -6.50 26.99 -16.23
C PRO A 490 -6.23 28.38 -16.86
N ASP A 491 -7.29 29.18 -17.03
CA ASP A 491 -7.17 30.56 -17.52
C ASP A 491 -6.38 31.46 -16.53
N ASP A 492 -6.28 31.07 -15.25
CA ASP A 492 -5.53 31.75 -14.19
C ASP A 492 -4.40 30.87 -13.61
N LEU A 493 -3.16 31.30 -13.84
CA LEU A 493 -1.93 30.66 -13.35
C LEU A 493 -1.17 31.50 -12.32
N GLU A 494 -1.72 32.64 -11.87
CA GLU A 494 -0.98 33.64 -11.08
C GLU A 494 -1.62 33.95 -9.72
N SER A 495 -2.93 33.76 -9.58
CA SER A 495 -3.60 33.95 -8.29
C SER A 495 -3.17 32.88 -7.29
N MET A 496 -3.00 33.28 -6.03
CA MET A 496 -2.72 32.35 -4.94
C MET A 496 -3.89 31.39 -4.74
N GLN A 497 -3.64 30.08 -4.72
CA GLN A 497 -4.71 29.09 -4.62
C GLN A 497 -5.40 29.08 -3.24
N ASN A 498 -6.70 28.84 -3.24
CA ASN A 498 -7.56 28.84 -2.05
C ASN A 498 -7.24 27.65 -1.11
N SER A 499 -6.54 27.89 -0.02
CA SER A 499 -6.16 26.88 0.97
C SER A 499 -7.31 26.30 1.82
N SER A 500 -8.57 26.65 1.54
CA SER A 500 -9.74 25.89 2.04
C SER A 500 -10.09 24.69 1.15
N GLU A 501 -9.53 24.60 -0.05
CA GLU A 501 -9.61 23.44 -0.93
C GLU A 501 -8.49 22.44 -0.60
N ARG A 502 -8.79 21.14 -0.65
CA ARG A 502 -7.82 20.09 -0.28
C ARG A 502 -6.72 19.92 -1.31
N SER A 503 -7.09 19.95 -2.59
CA SER A 503 -6.23 19.62 -3.73
C SER A 503 -5.82 20.90 -4.44
N LEU A 504 -4.55 21.30 -4.34
CA LEU A 504 -4.02 22.49 -4.98
C LEU A 504 -3.03 22.05 -6.08
N SER A 505 -3.09 22.64 -7.27
CA SER A 505 -2.18 22.29 -8.37
C SER A 505 -0.75 22.75 -8.07
N ILE A 506 0.25 21.90 -8.34
CA ILE A 506 1.68 22.25 -8.19
C ILE A 506 2.14 23.23 -9.28
N PHE A 507 1.34 23.42 -10.34
CA PHE A 507 1.62 24.33 -11.45
C PHE A 507 0.99 25.73 -11.26
N ARG A 508 0.35 25.96 -10.11
CA ARG A 508 -0.24 27.23 -9.65
C ARG A 508 0.31 27.56 -8.26
N PRO A 509 0.34 28.82 -7.80
CA PRO A 509 0.97 29.15 -6.51
C PRO A 509 0.32 28.43 -5.32
N ILE A 510 1.12 27.82 -4.45
CA ILE A 510 0.67 27.20 -3.18
C ILE A 510 1.10 28.07 -1.99
N PRO A 511 0.19 28.40 -1.05
CA PRO A 511 0.50 29.24 0.12
C PRO A 511 1.62 28.71 1.02
N GLU A 512 2.43 29.62 1.57
CA GLU A 512 3.54 29.26 2.48
C GLU A 512 3.07 28.68 3.82
N ASP A 513 1.89 29.13 4.26
CA ASP A 513 1.28 28.83 5.55
C ASP A 513 0.42 27.56 5.55
N ARG A 514 0.27 26.90 4.40
CA ARG A 514 -0.58 25.71 4.22
C ARG A 514 -0.25 24.62 5.25
N THR A 515 -1.26 24.27 6.03
CA THR A 515 -1.19 23.23 7.07
C THR A 515 -1.48 21.83 6.50
N CYS A 516 -1.06 20.79 7.23
CA CYS A 516 -1.36 19.40 6.88
C CYS A 516 -2.87 19.10 6.85
N ALA A 517 -3.66 19.69 7.75
CA ALA A 517 -5.12 19.55 7.73
C ALA A 517 -5.74 20.09 6.43
N GLN A 518 -5.23 21.21 5.89
CA GLN A 518 -5.63 21.73 4.59
C GLN A 518 -5.15 20.85 3.43
N ALA A 519 -3.93 20.31 3.51
CA ALA A 519 -3.39 19.37 2.52
C ALA A 519 -3.99 17.96 2.56
N GLY A 520 -4.93 17.68 3.48
CA GLY A 520 -5.56 16.37 3.66
C GLY A 520 -4.68 15.31 4.32
N ILE A 521 -3.62 15.73 5.02
CA ILE A 521 -2.65 14.86 5.69
C ILE A 521 -3.01 14.76 7.17
N GLU A 522 -3.34 13.55 7.64
CA GLU A 522 -3.56 13.30 9.07
C GLU A 522 -2.29 13.57 9.91
N PRO A 523 -2.41 14.02 11.17
CA PRO A 523 -1.25 14.43 12.00
C PRO A 523 -0.17 13.35 12.17
N HIS A 524 -0.53 12.07 12.08
CA HIS A 524 0.41 10.96 12.20
C HIS A 524 1.23 10.68 10.91
N TRP A 525 0.82 11.23 9.76
CA TRP A 525 1.58 11.25 8.51
C TRP A 525 2.31 12.58 8.26
N CYS A 526 1.86 13.66 8.89
CA CYS A 526 2.41 15.01 8.69
C CYS A 526 3.84 15.17 9.23
N THR A 527 4.81 15.46 8.35
CA THR A 527 6.21 15.71 8.75
C THR A 527 6.51 17.14 9.20
N CYS A 528 5.62 18.10 8.93
CA CYS A 528 5.74 19.50 9.33
C CYS A 528 5.73 19.73 10.86
N LEU A 529 5.27 18.73 11.62
CA LEU A 529 4.93 18.88 13.04
C LEU A 529 6.18 18.80 13.92
N SER A 530 6.39 19.83 14.74
CA SER A 530 7.52 19.92 15.66
C SER A 530 7.26 19.14 16.95
N TRP A 531 7.44 17.83 16.87
CA TRP A 531 7.30 16.92 18.01
C TRP A 531 8.39 17.12 19.07
N GLN A 532 7.98 17.33 20.33
CA GLN A 532 8.83 17.31 21.52
C GLN A 532 8.83 15.91 22.16
N GLU A 533 9.73 15.63 23.10
CA GLU A 533 9.65 14.39 23.89
C GLU A 533 8.44 14.42 24.84
N GLY A 534 7.68 13.32 24.90
CA GLY A 534 6.54 13.19 25.80
C GLY A 534 6.99 12.88 27.23
N LYS A 535 6.35 13.53 28.22
CA LYS A 535 6.62 13.28 29.65
C LYS A 535 6.36 11.81 29.98
N GLU A 536 7.35 11.11 30.55
CA GLU A 536 7.35 9.64 30.65
C GLU A 536 6.10 9.06 31.32
N GLU A 537 5.76 9.54 32.52
CA GLU A 537 4.58 9.04 33.27
C GLU A 537 3.25 9.27 32.54
N VAL A 538 3.09 10.44 31.91
CA VAL A 538 1.89 10.75 31.10
C VAL A 538 1.84 9.83 29.87
N SER A 539 2.98 9.66 29.20
CA SER A 539 3.11 8.83 28.01
C SER A 539 2.83 7.35 28.28
N LYS A 540 3.24 6.87 29.46
CA LYS A 540 2.98 5.52 29.94
C LYS A 540 1.49 5.32 30.29
N MET A 541 0.91 6.24 31.06
CA MET A 541 -0.54 6.26 31.36
C MET A 541 -1.38 6.22 30.07
N LEU A 542 -0.99 7.02 29.07
CA LEU A 542 -1.66 7.05 27.77
C LEU A 542 -1.44 5.75 26.96
N ALA A 543 -0.25 5.15 26.99
CA ALA A 543 -0.02 3.84 26.37
C ALA A 543 -0.83 2.72 27.04
N GLU A 544 -1.01 2.77 28.37
CA GLU A 544 -1.88 1.85 29.11
C GLU A 544 -3.36 2.03 28.70
N ALA A 545 -3.82 3.26 28.47
CA ALA A 545 -5.16 3.54 27.94
C ALA A 545 -5.37 3.04 26.49
N VAL A 546 -4.35 3.11 25.62
CA VAL A 546 -4.41 2.51 24.27
C VAL A 546 -4.47 0.98 24.36
N VAL A 547 -3.69 0.35 25.24
CA VAL A 547 -3.75 -1.11 25.48
C VAL A 547 -5.12 -1.51 26.07
N GLN A 548 -5.70 -0.73 26.96
CA GLN A 548 -7.06 -0.95 27.47
C GLN A 548 -8.09 -0.86 26.33
N THR A 549 -7.96 0.11 25.43
CA THR A 549 -8.86 0.30 24.28
C THR A 549 -8.77 -0.86 23.29
N ILE A 550 -7.56 -1.27 22.93
CA ILE A 550 -7.30 -2.49 22.13
C ILE A 550 -7.97 -3.71 22.78
N ASN A 551 -7.84 -3.85 24.10
CA ASN A 551 -8.44 -4.97 24.82
C ASN A 551 -9.98 -4.92 24.93
N GLY A 552 -10.59 -3.74 24.88
CA GLY A 552 -12.03 -3.58 24.70
C GLY A 552 -12.46 -3.99 23.28
N TYR A 553 -11.73 -3.51 22.27
CA TYR A 553 -12.02 -3.77 20.86
C TYR A 553 -11.89 -5.26 20.49
N THR A 554 -10.97 -6.01 21.11
CA THR A 554 -10.82 -7.46 20.93
C THR A 554 -11.62 -8.32 21.93
N ALA A 555 -12.52 -7.74 22.74
CA ALA A 555 -13.14 -8.43 23.88
C ALA A 555 -14.07 -9.59 23.49
N GLU A 556 -14.78 -9.51 22.37
CA GLU A 556 -15.63 -10.61 21.88
C GLU A 556 -14.81 -11.81 21.37
N GLU A 557 -13.56 -11.56 20.97
CA GLU A 557 -12.68 -12.53 20.32
C GLU A 557 -11.65 -13.17 21.26
N ARG A 558 -11.90 -13.14 22.57
CA ARG A 558 -10.99 -13.67 23.62
C ARG A 558 -10.60 -15.15 23.49
N LYS A 559 -11.28 -15.92 22.63
CA LYS A 559 -10.91 -17.30 22.26
C LYS A 559 -9.75 -17.37 21.25
N LEU A 560 -9.40 -16.24 20.64
CA LEU A 560 -8.40 -16.10 19.57
C LEU A 560 -7.38 -14.99 19.93
N CYS A 561 -7.85 -13.92 20.58
CA CYS A 561 -7.07 -12.74 20.95
C CYS A 561 -6.80 -12.68 22.46
N ALA A 562 -5.53 -12.86 22.85
CA ALA A 562 -5.07 -12.78 24.23
C ALA A 562 -5.30 -11.39 24.83
N ASN A 563 -5.48 -11.33 26.16
CA ASN A 563 -5.58 -10.06 26.88
C ASN A 563 -4.19 -9.41 26.98
N LEU A 564 -3.97 -8.34 26.22
CA LEU A 564 -2.67 -7.67 26.11
C LEU A 564 -2.35 -6.87 27.38
N LYS A 565 -1.06 -6.74 27.68
CA LYS A 565 -0.53 -5.82 28.69
C LYS A 565 0.61 -5.01 28.08
N LEU A 566 0.73 -3.74 28.48
CA LEU A 566 1.90 -2.93 28.14
C LEU A 566 3.15 -3.63 28.70
N HIS A 567 4.13 -3.88 27.84
CA HIS A 567 5.41 -4.47 28.21
C HIS A 567 6.47 -3.39 28.41
N LYS A 568 6.63 -2.50 27.42
CA LYS A 568 7.57 -1.37 27.45
C LYS A 568 7.08 -0.24 26.55
N LEU A 569 7.13 1.00 27.06
CA LEU A 569 7.12 2.20 26.23
C LEU A 569 8.50 2.32 25.53
N VAL A 570 8.50 2.43 24.20
CA VAL A 570 9.73 2.46 23.38
C VAL A 570 10.11 3.89 23.01
N ASN A 571 9.13 4.72 22.66
CA ASN A 571 9.29 6.13 22.33
C ASN A 571 7.99 6.89 22.68
N SER A 572 8.09 8.18 22.98
CA SER A 572 6.94 9.06 23.13
C SER A 572 7.26 10.44 22.58
N LYS A 573 6.43 10.89 21.65
CA LYS A 573 6.46 12.23 21.08
C LYS A 573 5.18 12.98 21.43
N MET A 574 5.32 14.26 21.74
CA MET A 574 4.24 15.16 22.14
C MET A 574 4.23 16.39 21.22
N LEU A 575 3.11 16.64 20.58
CA LEU A 575 2.86 17.85 19.81
C LEU A 575 2.15 18.86 20.73
N ALA A 576 2.95 19.66 21.43
CA ALA A 576 2.48 20.83 22.13
C ALA A 576 2.37 22.03 21.16
N PRO A 577 1.40 22.94 21.33
CA PRO A 577 1.39 24.24 20.66
C PRO A 577 2.68 25.03 20.92
N GLU A 578 3.12 25.87 19.97
CA GLU A 578 4.34 26.67 20.15
C GLU A 578 4.26 27.52 21.44
N GLU A 579 5.35 27.53 22.21
CA GLU A 579 5.42 28.20 23.52
C GLU A 579 5.12 29.70 23.43
N LYS A 580 5.40 30.33 22.27
CA LYS A 580 5.07 31.73 21.99
C LYS A 580 3.55 31.99 21.88
N MET A 581 2.78 31.04 21.35
CA MET A 581 1.31 31.11 21.32
C MET A 581 0.74 30.99 22.75
N LEU A 582 1.25 30.04 23.53
CA LEU A 582 0.85 29.85 24.94
C LEU A 582 1.22 31.05 25.84
N LYS A 583 2.31 31.75 25.51
CA LYS A 583 2.76 32.97 26.20
C LYS A 583 2.18 34.26 25.63
N TYR A 584 1.39 34.25 24.57
CA TYR A 584 0.78 35.47 24.03
C TYR A 584 -0.22 36.07 25.02
N SER A 585 -0.16 37.39 25.22
CA SER A 585 -0.98 38.13 26.20
C SER A 585 -1.55 39.45 25.64
N GLY A 586 -1.68 39.55 24.32
CA GLY A 586 -2.09 40.75 23.60
C GLY A 586 -0.93 41.44 22.88
N VAL A 587 -1.09 42.72 22.59
CA VAL A 587 -0.08 43.56 21.92
C VAL A 587 0.60 44.49 22.93
N ALA A 588 1.84 44.90 22.63
CA ALA A 588 2.67 45.74 23.48
C ALA A 588 2.72 47.21 23.01
N ASP A 589 2.43 47.44 21.74
CA ASP A 589 2.28 48.73 21.07
C ASP A 589 0.79 49.11 20.92
N LYS A 590 0.52 50.31 20.39
CA LYS A 590 -0.85 50.81 20.15
C LYS A 590 -1.45 50.30 18.84
N ASP A 591 -0.59 50.02 17.86
CA ASP A 591 -0.99 49.80 16.47
C ASP A 591 -1.17 48.31 16.15
N GLY A 592 -0.62 47.44 17.00
CA GLY A 592 -0.93 46.00 17.09
C GLY A 592 0.15 45.08 16.53
N PHE A 593 1.31 45.61 16.16
CA PHE A 593 2.36 44.88 15.44
C PHE A 593 3.39 44.20 16.36
N VAL A 594 3.45 44.56 17.64
CA VAL A 594 4.42 44.03 18.61
C VAL A 594 3.72 43.07 19.58
N PRO A 595 3.86 41.74 19.42
CA PRO A 595 3.21 40.78 20.32
C PRO A 595 3.79 40.83 21.73
N LYS A 596 2.91 40.93 22.72
CA LYS A 596 3.25 40.94 24.16
C LYS A 596 3.28 39.52 24.69
N PHE A 597 4.47 39.06 25.10
CA PHE A 597 4.65 37.76 25.74
C PHE A 597 4.67 37.88 27.26
N GLY A 598 3.85 37.05 27.93
CA GLY A 598 3.60 37.11 29.37
C GLY A 598 2.29 36.41 29.81
N GLY A 599 1.66 35.63 28.93
CA GLY A 599 0.46 34.86 29.20
C GLY A 599 0.76 33.52 29.88
N ASN A 600 -0.21 33.03 30.65
CA ASN A 600 -0.12 31.78 31.42
C ASN A 600 -0.95 30.65 30.80
N ALA A 601 -1.26 30.72 29.50
CA ALA A 601 -2.17 29.75 28.88
C ALA A 601 -1.50 28.36 28.78
N THR A 602 -2.19 27.34 29.28
CA THR A 602 -1.78 25.94 29.09
C THR A 602 -2.54 25.35 27.91
N ALA A 603 -1.87 24.47 27.14
CA ALA A 603 -2.52 23.71 26.09
C ALA A 603 -3.54 22.74 26.73
N SER A 604 -4.83 23.04 26.59
CA SER A 604 -5.89 22.16 27.10
C SER A 604 -5.86 20.80 26.42
N LYS A 605 -5.63 20.78 25.10
CA LYS A 605 -5.48 19.57 24.28
C LYS A 605 -4.09 19.46 23.68
N THR A 606 -3.54 18.25 23.68
CA THR A 606 -2.19 17.92 23.19
C THR A 606 -2.23 16.59 22.44
N ILE A 607 -1.61 16.49 21.27
CA ILE A 607 -1.51 15.22 20.53
C ILE A 607 -0.24 14.47 20.96
N TYR A 608 -0.35 13.17 21.21
CA TYR A 608 0.78 12.29 21.49
C TYR A 608 0.91 11.22 20.40
N MET A 609 2.14 10.93 19.99
CA MET A 609 2.49 9.78 19.15
C MET A 609 3.37 8.84 19.97
N LEU A 610 2.81 7.67 20.32
CA LEU A 610 3.43 6.71 21.24
C LEU A 610 3.91 5.48 20.45
N THR A 611 5.16 5.08 20.66
CA THR A 611 5.65 3.77 20.21
C THR A 611 5.83 2.87 21.43
N PHE A 612 5.16 1.72 21.48
CA PHE A 612 5.22 0.81 22.63
C PHE A 612 5.12 -0.66 22.23
N THR A 613 5.42 -1.58 23.15
CA THR A 613 5.29 -3.03 22.96
C THR A 613 4.34 -3.66 23.96
N THR A 614 3.68 -4.75 23.57
CA THR A 614 2.75 -5.51 24.43
C THR A 614 3.12 -6.98 24.57
N ILE A 615 2.73 -7.59 25.68
CA ILE A 615 2.75 -9.04 25.91
C ILE A 615 1.32 -9.59 26.08
N PRO A 616 1.04 -10.84 25.65
CA PRO A 616 1.92 -11.75 24.91
C PRO A 616 2.20 -11.27 23.47
N GLY A 617 3.10 -11.98 22.78
CA GLY A 617 3.36 -11.81 21.34
C GLY A 617 4.40 -10.75 20.96
N ASN A 618 4.81 -9.85 21.86
CA ASN A 618 5.78 -8.78 21.58
C ASN A 618 5.42 -7.91 20.36
N ALA A 619 4.11 -7.71 20.13
CA ALA A 619 3.62 -6.73 19.16
C ALA A 619 4.15 -5.34 19.51
N ARG A 620 4.57 -4.58 18.51
CA ARG A 620 4.95 -3.17 18.64
C ARG A 620 3.91 -2.31 17.94
N TYR A 621 3.37 -1.37 18.68
CA TYR A 621 2.38 -0.41 18.19
C TYR A 621 3.01 0.98 18.05
N GLU A 622 2.59 1.70 17.02
CA GLU A 622 2.69 3.16 16.88
C GLU A 622 1.25 3.70 16.91
N ALA A 623 0.92 4.54 17.89
CA ALA A 623 -0.44 5.03 18.10
C ALA A 623 -0.44 6.56 18.25
N THR A 624 -1.33 7.24 17.53
CA THR A 624 -1.51 8.69 17.66
C THR A 624 -2.87 9.00 18.30
N ILE A 625 -2.84 9.82 19.35
CA ILE A 625 -3.97 10.06 20.25
C ILE A 625 -4.04 11.54 20.66
N GLU A 626 -5.22 11.99 21.03
CA GLU A 626 -5.47 13.35 21.51
C GLU A 626 -5.79 13.28 23.01
N TYR A 627 -5.04 14.02 23.84
CA TYR A 627 -5.21 14.07 25.29
C TYR A 627 -5.62 15.48 25.73
N ASP A 628 -6.81 15.60 26.32
CA ASP A 628 -7.28 16.79 27.02
C ASP A 628 -6.80 16.75 28.48
N VAL A 629 -5.85 17.61 28.79
CA VAL A 629 -5.19 17.74 30.09
C VAL A 629 -6.12 18.38 31.13
N VAL A 630 -7.11 19.16 30.70
CA VAL A 630 -8.05 19.86 31.59
C VAL A 630 -9.23 18.97 31.97
N GLN A 631 -9.74 18.19 31.01
CA GLN A 631 -10.82 17.23 31.24
C GLN A 631 -10.31 15.85 31.70
N ASN A 632 -8.98 15.62 31.67
CA ASN A 632 -8.34 14.31 31.82
C ASN A 632 -8.98 13.26 30.91
N GLU A 633 -9.16 13.60 29.63
CA GLU A 633 -9.83 12.77 28.62
C GLU A 633 -8.85 12.40 27.51
N VAL A 634 -8.78 11.12 27.14
CA VAL A 634 -8.00 10.64 26.00
C VAL A 634 -8.92 10.15 24.89
N THR A 635 -8.82 10.79 23.74
CA THR A 635 -9.51 10.39 22.51
C THR A 635 -8.60 9.50 21.68
N ILE A 636 -9.06 8.27 21.42
CA ILE A 636 -8.33 7.21 20.74
C ILE A 636 -9.13 6.79 19.51
N ASP A 637 -8.59 7.04 18.32
CA ASP A 637 -9.12 6.50 17.08
C ASP A 637 -8.43 5.17 16.77
N MET A 638 -9.21 4.11 16.57
CA MET A 638 -8.69 2.81 16.18
C MET A 638 -7.93 2.86 14.85
N LEU A 639 -8.32 3.72 13.90
CA LEU A 639 -7.62 3.84 12.61
C LEU A 639 -6.24 4.53 12.73
N SER A 640 -5.98 5.21 13.84
CA SER A 640 -4.72 5.89 14.16
C SER A 640 -3.73 5.00 14.96
N ILE A 641 -3.94 3.68 14.97
CA ILE A 641 -3.07 2.69 15.62
C ILE A 641 -2.51 1.70 14.59
N SER A 642 -1.18 1.66 14.46
CA SER A 642 -0.44 0.77 13.55
C SER A 642 0.37 -0.28 14.30
N HIS A 643 0.38 -1.53 13.80
CA HIS A 643 1.28 -2.59 14.26
C HIS A 643 2.53 -2.58 13.35
N VAL A 644 3.69 -2.20 13.89
CA VAL A 644 4.87 -1.78 13.09
C VAL A 644 6.01 -2.80 12.99
N ASN A 645 5.91 -3.96 13.65
CA ASN A 645 6.80 -5.10 13.43
C ASN A 645 6.08 -6.24 12.70
N LYS A 646 6.86 -7.17 12.12
CA LYS A 646 6.32 -8.27 11.31
C LYS A 646 5.44 -9.21 12.14
N TYR A 647 4.15 -9.21 11.83
CA TYR A 647 3.08 -10.02 12.44
C TYR A 647 3.43 -11.49 12.77
N GLY A 648 4.17 -12.17 11.88
CA GLY A 648 4.45 -13.60 12.01
C GLY A 648 3.17 -14.44 12.06
N ASP A 649 3.23 -15.60 12.72
CA ASP A 649 2.06 -16.47 12.90
C ASP A 649 1.04 -15.92 13.93
N ALA A 650 1.35 -14.82 14.64
CA ALA A 650 0.62 -14.40 15.83
C ALA A 650 -0.86 -13.98 15.63
N PRO A 651 -1.26 -13.31 14.51
CA PRO A 651 -2.66 -12.98 14.24
C PRO A 651 -3.37 -14.02 13.35
N HIS A 652 -2.71 -15.11 12.93
CA HIS A 652 -3.34 -16.13 12.07
C HIS A 652 -4.59 -16.76 12.70
N CYS A 653 -4.72 -16.71 14.03
CA CYS A 653 -5.93 -17.12 14.75
C CYS A 653 -7.18 -16.30 14.40
N ILE A 654 -7.04 -15.00 14.05
CA ILE A 654 -8.19 -14.11 13.79
C ILE A 654 -8.38 -13.76 12.33
N ILE A 655 -7.32 -13.80 11.50
CA ILE A 655 -7.35 -13.36 10.09
C ILE A 655 -8.53 -13.99 9.30
N ASP A 656 -8.76 -15.29 9.47
CA ASP A 656 -9.82 -16.04 8.78
C ASP A 656 -11.25 -15.74 9.29
N LYS A 657 -11.38 -15.18 10.50
CA LYS A 657 -12.68 -14.85 11.12
C LYS A 657 -13.01 -13.36 11.00
N ASN A 658 -12.04 -12.50 11.31
CA ASN A 658 -12.14 -11.05 11.20
C ASN A 658 -10.74 -10.45 11.00
N TYR A 659 -10.37 -10.21 9.74
CA TYR A 659 -9.10 -9.57 9.38
C TYR A 659 -8.85 -8.23 10.09
N PHE A 660 -9.88 -7.43 10.39
CA PHE A 660 -9.69 -6.16 11.13
C PHE A 660 -9.14 -6.40 12.55
N LEU A 661 -9.38 -7.58 13.10
CA LEU A 661 -8.79 -8.10 14.32
C LEU A 661 -7.24 -8.12 14.28
N ALA A 662 -6.66 -8.37 13.10
CA ALA A 662 -5.26 -8.81 12.95
C ALA A 662 -4.22 -7.76 13.38
N THR A 663 -4.55 -6.46 13.32
CA THR A 663 -3.68 -5.40 13.86
C THR A 663 -3.55 -5.53 15.38
N TYR A 664 -4.65 -5.86 16.08
CA TYR A 664 -4.84 -5.72 17.52
C TYR A 664 -4.79 -7.05 18.30
N CYS A 665 -4.82 -8.18 17.59
CA CYS A 665 -5.02 -9.51 18.13
C CYS A 665 -3.73 -10.34 18.10
N MET A 666 -3.26 -10.75 19.27
CA MET A 666 -2.15 -11.70 19.43
C MET A 666 -2.67 -12.99 20.05
N GLY A 667 -2.43 -14.15 19.43
CA GLY A 667 -2.77 -15.44 20.03
C GLY A 667 -1.92 -15.75 21.27
N GLU A 668 -2.49 -16.41 22.28
CA GLU A 668 -1.82 -16.66 23.58
C GLU A 668 -0.47 -17.41 23.45
N ASN A 669 -0.35 -18.29 22.46
CA ASN A 669 0.88 -19.06 22.19
C ASN A 669 2.01 -18.28 21.48
N SER A 670 1.87 -16.97 21.26
CA SER A 670 2.88 -16.14 20.57
C SER A 670 3.97 -15.56 21.49
N GLY A 671 3.83 -15.66 22.82
CA GLY A 671 4.75 -15.06 23.79
C GLY A 671 5.92 -15.96 24.23
N GLY A 672 7.10 -15.78 23.63
CA GLY A 672 8.32 -16.49 24.03
C GLY A 672 9.11 -15.83 25.17
N SER A 673 8.75 -16.08 26.43
CA SER A 673 9.62 -15.78 27.60
C SER A 673 9.34 -16.72 28.78
N VAL A 674 10.39 -17.21 29.44
CA VAL A 674 10.30 -18.27 30.47
C VAL A 674 9.99 -17.70 31.86
N LEU A 675 8.94 -18.21 32.50
CA LEU A 675 8.84 -18.33 33.96
C LEU A 675 8.54 -19.79 34.33
N LYS A 676 9.04 -20.23 35.48
CA LYS A 676 8.89 -21.60 35.97
C LYS A 676 7.63 -21.71 36.84
N LEU A 677 6.74 -22.63 36.50
CA LEU A 677 5.92 -23.29 37.52
C LEU A 677 6.81 -24.29 38.28
N THR A 678 6.57 -24.45 39.57
CA THR A 678 7.27 -25.44 40.42
C THR A 678 6.67 -26.84 40.24
N LYS A 679 7.23 -27.85 40.92
CA LYS A 679 6.60 -29.19 40.90
C LYS A 679 5.42 -29.26 41.86
N GLU A 680 5.43 -28.40 42.87
CA GLU A 680 4.44 -28.28 43.93
C GLU A 680 3.15 -27.65 43.38
N ASP A 681 3.25 -26.61 42.53
CA ASP A 681 2.09 -25.98 41.85
C ASP A 681 1.28 -26.97 40.99
N LEU A 682 1.93 -28.01 40.47
CA LEU A 682 1.32 -29.07 39.66
C LEU A 682 0.77 -30.24 40.49
N ALA A 683 1.02 -30.27 41.81
CA ALA A 683 0.61 -31.36 42.69
C ALA A 683 -0.73 -31.08 43.42
N GLU A 684 -0.98 -29.84 43.82
CA GLU A 684 -2.16 -29.50 44.64
C GLU A 684 -3.47 -29.45 43.83
N ALA A 685 -3.39 -29.15 42.52
CA ALA A 685 -4.56 -28.91 41.67
C ALA A 685 -5.39 -30.17 41.31
N CYS A 686 -4.95 -31.38 41.66
CA CYS A 686 -5.62 -32.64 41.29
C CYS A 686 -5.70 -33.66 42.44
N ARG A 687 -6.43 -33.30 43.51
CA ARG A 687 -6.94 -34.27 44.51
C ARG A 687 -8.47 -34.23 44.61
N LYS A 688 -9.11 -35.33 44.15
CA LYS A 688 -10.42 -35.93 44.54
C LYS A 688 -11.12 -36.56 43.31
N PRO A 689 -11.84 -37.68 43.48
CA PRO A 689 -11.48 -38.87 44.25
C PRO A 689 -11.52 -40.15 43.39
N THR A 690 -10.79 -41.19 43.85
CA THR A 690 -10.89 -42.63 43.51
C THR A 690 -11.45 -43.08 42.15
N GLU A 691 -10.57 -43.79 41.44
CA GLU A 691 -10.73 -44.50 40.19
C GLU A 691 -11.97 -45.42 40.07
N GLU A 692 -12.62 -45.39 38.91
CA GLU A 692 -13.03 -46.59 38.19
C GLU A 692 -12.38 -46.54 36.80
N GLU A 693 -11.73 -47.62 36.36
CA GLU A 693 -11.13 -47.65 35.02
C GLU A 693 -12.21 -47.69 33.94
N LEU A 694 -12.12 -46.79 32.94
CA LEU A 694 -13.03 -46.75 31.80
C LEU A 694 -12.68 -47.82 30.75
N THR A 695 -12.68 -49.06 31.20
CA THR A 695 -12.35 -50.29 30.48
C THR A 695 -13.51 -50.75 29.62
N CYS A 696 -13.28 -51.10 28.36
CA CYS A 696 -14.34 -51.61 27.48
C CYS A 696 -14.70 -53.05 27.85
N ASP A 697 -15.87 -53.17 28.49
CA ASP A 697 -16.56 -54.39 28.93
C ASP A 697 -16.40 -55.59 27.97
N SER A 698 -16.48 -55.36 26.65
CA SER A 698 -16.40 -56.39 25.60
C SER A 698 -15.00 -56.82 25.17
N CYS A 699 -13.91 -56.17 25.64
CA CYS A 699 -12.55 -56.48 25.19
C CYS A 699 -11.41 -56.09 26.16
N GLY A 700 -11.70 -55.70 27.40
CA GLY A 700 -10.70 -55.36 28.42
C GLY A 700 -9.84 -54.12 28.13
N ARG A 701 -10.19 -53.31 27.12
CA ARG A 701 -9.34 -52.20 26.67
C ARG A 701 -9.67 -50.89 27.40
N ILE A 702 -8.70 -50.32 28.11
CA ILE A 702 -8.85 -49.09 28.91
C ILE A 702 -8.84 -47.84 28.01
N PHE A 703 -9.68 -46.84 28.33
CA PHE A 703 -9.79 -45.57 27.62
C PHE A 703 -9.65 -44.37 28.56
N SER A 704 -9.01 -43.30 28.09
CA SER A 704 -8.75 -42.08 28.89
C SER A 704 -9.97 -41.17 29.09
N ASN A 705 -11.12 -41.47 28.47
CA ASN A 705 -12.41 -40.82 28.75
C ASN A 705 -13.58 -41.66 28.20
N LEU A 706 -14.79 -41.38 28.69
CA LEU A 706 -16.00 -42.13 28.38
C LEU A 706 -16.43 -41.98 26.90
N GLY A 707 -16.20 -40.82 26.28
CA GLY A 707 -16.48 -40.61 24.86
C GLY A 707 -15.62 -41.51 23.96
N ALA A 708 -14.36 -41.73 24.34
CA ALA A 708 -13.47 -42.68 23.65
C ALA A 708 -13.90 -44.14 23.86
N LYS A 709 -14.31 -44.53 25.09
CA LYS A 709 -14.89 -45.87 25.38
C LYS A 709 -16.14 -46.12 24.54
N ASN A 710 -17.10 -45.19 24.52
CA ASN A 710 -18.35 -45.33 23.77
C ASN A 710 -18.11 -45.38 22.26
N MET A 711 -17.32 -44.45 21.70
CA MET A 711 -16.96 -44.47 20.27
C MET A 711 -16.23 -45.77 19.87
N HIS A 712 -15.42 -46.35 20.75
CA HIS A 712 -14.82 -47.67 20.52
C HIS A 712 -15.86 -48.78 20.54
N GLN A 713 -16.74 -48.81 21.55
CA GLN A 713 -17.82 -49.78 21.69
C GLN A 713 -18.73 -49.81 20.45
N THR A 714 -19.12 -48.66 19.91
CA THR A 714 -19.90 -48.59 18.66
C THR A 714 -19.10 -49.00 17.43
N LYS A 715 -17.83 -48.57 17.30
CA LYS A 715 -17.00 -48.87 16.11
C LYS A 715 -16.42 -50.27 16.04
N LYS A 716 -16.34 -51.00 17.16
CA LYS A 716 -15.66 -52.31 17.22
C LYS A 716 -16.51 -53.45 17.79
N HIS A 717 -17.52 -53.15 18.59
CA HIS A 717 -18.42 -54.16 19.17
C HIS A 717 -19.89 -53.95 18.74
N GLY A 718 -20.17 -52.93 17.92
CA GLY A 718 -21.52 -52.61 17.44
C GLY A 718 -22.45 -52.02 18.51
N ILE A 719 -21.96 -51.79 19.73
CA ILE A 719 -22.77 -51.36 20.87
C ILE A 719 -23.13 -49.87 20.73
N VAL A 720 -24.43 -49.59 20.70
CA VAL A 720 -25.01 -48.24 20.58
C VAL A 720 -25.63 -47.88 21.93
N LYS A 721 -25.28 -46.72 22.48
CA LYS A 721 -25.82 -46.23 23.78
C LYS A 721 -26.50 -44.86 23.67
N THR A 722 -26.27 -44.11 22.59
CA THR A 722 -26.83 -42.78 22.34
C THR A 722 -27.26 -42.60 20.88
N GLU A 723 -28.08 -41.58 20.58
CA GLU A 723 -28.41 -41.21 19.18
C GLU A 723 -27.18 -40.82 18.34
N ALA A 724 -26.13 -40.29 18.97
CA ALA A 724 -24.88 -39.99 18.28
C ALA A 724 -24.21 -41.28 17.76
N ASP A 725 -24.29 -42.37 18.53
CA ASP A 725 -23.79 -43.69 18.15
C ASP A 725 -24.61 -44.29 16.99
N VAL A 726 -25.94 -44.10 16.96
CA VAL A 726 -26.80 -44.50 15.83
C VAL A 726 -26.35 -43.81 14.53
N ARG A 727 -26.11 -42.50 14.59
CA ARG A 727 -25.61 -41.71 13.45
C ARG A 727 -24.21 -42.14 13.02
N LEU A 728 -23.37 -42.53 13.98
CA LEU A 728 -22.03 -43.05 13.75
C LEU A 728 -22.05 -44.44 13.08
N GLN A 729 -22.93 -45.34 13.52
CA GLN A 729 -23.06 -46.69 12.98
C GLN A 729 -23.57 -46.69 11.53
N LYS A 730 -24.58 -45.86 11.20
CA LYS A 730 -25.01 -45.63 9.81
C LYS A 730 -23.87 -45.11 8.90
N LYS A 731 -22.90 -44.36 9.45
CA LYS A 731 -21.69 -43.90 8.74
C LYS A 731 -20.58 -44.95 8.59
N ILE A 732 -20.70 -46.11 9.23
CA ILE A 732 -19.77 -47.25 9.11
C ILE A 732 -20.29 -48.22 8.04
N SER A 733 -21.56 -48.64 8.13
CA SER A 733 -22.18 -49.58 7.17
C SER A 733 -22.23 -49.05 5.72
N SER A 734 -22.08 -47.74 5.54
CA SER A 734 -22.06 -47.05 4.23
C SER A 734 -20.66 -46.93 3.60
N LYS A 735 -19.61 -47.55 4.16
CA LYS A 735 -18.22 -47.43 3.68
C LYS A 735 -17.47 -48.75 3.44
N ASN A 736 -18.06 -49.61 2.60
CA ASN A 736 -17.32 -50.60 1.81
C ASN A 736 -17.30 -50.19 0.33
N LYS A 737 -16.33 -49.35 -0.05
CA LYS A 737 -15.77 -49.23 -1.40
C LYS A 737 -14.26 -49.05 -1.27
N GLU A 738 -13.51 -49.69 -2.15
CA GLU A 738 -12.06 -49.84 -2.01
C GLU A 738 -11.32 -48.51 -2.09
N LYS A 739 -10.25 -48.37 -1.30
CA LYS A 739 -9.33 -47.24 -1.38
C LYS A 739 -8.03 -47.68 -2.03
N LYS A 740 -7.74 -47.11 -3.21
CA LYS A 740 -6.45 -47.24 -3.88
C LYS A 740 -5.33 -46.75 -2.96
N MET A 741 -4.36 -47.63 -2.68
CA MET A 741 -3.14 -47.29 -1.94
C MET A 741 -2.19 -46.47 -2.81
N LEU A 742 -1.30 -45.71 -2.17
CA LEU A 742 -0.23 -44.94 -2.83
C LEU A 742 1.11 -45.55 -2.48
N GLU A 743 1.89 -45.95 -3.49
CA GLU A 743 3.24 -46.48 -3.32
C GLU A 743 4.27 -45.36 -3.22
N CYS A 744 5.37 -45.61 -2.52
CA CYS A 744 6.52 -44.72 -2.51
C CYS A 744 7.39 -44.99 -3.74
N SER A 745 7.84 -43.94 -4.43
CA SER A 745 8.68 -44.07 -5.65
C SER A 745 9.96 -44.87 -5.42
N ASP A 746 10.53 -44.76 -4.22
CA ASP A 746 11.90 -45.22 -3.92
C ASP A 746 11.92 -46.55 -3.13
N CYS A 747 10.77 -47.08 -2.71
CA CYS A 747 10.66 -48.42 -2.12
C CYS A 747 9.20 -48.92 -2.09
N PRO A 748 8.94 -50.25 -2.08
CA PRO A 748 7.60 -50.84 -2.25
C PRO A 748 6.69 -50.74 -1.01
N LYS A 749 6.66 -49.58 -0.34
CA LYS A 749 5.80 -49.31 0.81
C LYS A 749 4.54 -48.55 0.37
N LEU A 750 3.40 -49.16 0.65
CA LEU A 750 2.06 -48.67 0.35
C LEU A 750 1.49 -47.85 1.52
N PHE A 751 0.85 -46.73 1.22
CA PHE A 751 0.29 -45.80 2.18
C PHE A 751 -1.17 -45.44 1.84
N PRO A 752 -2.08 -45.37 2.83
CA PRO A 752 -3.49 -45.04 2.60
C PRO A 752 -3.77 -43.54 2.45
N SER A 753 -2.74 -42.68 2.40
CA SER A 753 -2.86 -41.26 2.09
C SER A 753 -1.52 -40.62 1.70
N MET A 754 -1.59 -39.60 0.85
CA MET A 754 -0.42 -38.85 0.35
C MET A 754 0.44 -38.27 1.47
N LYS A 755 -0.19 -37.81 2.57
CA LYS A 755 0.51 -37.25 3.74
C LYS A 755 1.44 -38.27 4.41
N LEU A 756 1.03 -39.55 4.47
CA LEU A 756 1.85 -40.61 5.08
C LEU A 756 2.97 -41.07 4.14
N ALA A 757 2.72 -41.14 2.82
CA ALA A 757 3.75 -41.40 1.83
C ALA A 757 4.86 -40.32 1.86
N ILE A 758 4.47 -39.04 1.87
CA ILE A 758 5.40 -37.91 1.99
C ILE A 758 6.20 -37.99 3.29
N GLN A 759 5.56 -38.24 4.44
CA GLN A 759 6.27 -38.38 5.72
C GLN A 759 7.24 -39.56 5.76
N HIS A 760 6.96 -40.66 5.06
CA HIS A 760 7.89 -41.76 4.91
C HIS A 760 9.09 -41.37 4.03
N PHE A 761 8.84 -40.86 2.83
CA PHE A 761 9.88 -40.43 1.88
C PHE A 761 10.85 -39.44 2.55
N GLN A 762 10.29 -38.42 3.20
CA GLN A 762 11.01 -37.40 3.98
C GLN A 762 11.90 -37.95 5.10
N LYS A 763 11.57 -39.11 5.67
CA LYS A 763 12.30 -39.71 6.81
C LYS A 763 13.27 -40.80 6.38
N SER A 764 13.01 -41.48 5.26
CA SER A 764 13.73 -42.68 4.83
C SER A 764 14.62 -42.48 3.61
N HIS A 765 14.24 -41.62 2.67
CA HIS A 765 14.89 -41.50 1.35
C HIS A 765 15.51 -40.12 1.11
N MET A 766 14.98 -39.08 1.74
CA MET A 766 15.50 -37.72 1.60
C MET A 766 16.94 -37.59 2.14
N GLU A 767 17.84 -37.02 1.34
CA GLU A 767 19.25 -36.85 1.68
C GLU A 767 19.49 -35.99 2.93
N ARG A 768 20.57 -36.29 3.65
CA ARG A 768 21.02 -35.55 4.83
C ARG A 768 22.08 -34.53 4.44
N THR A 769 21.68 -33.45 3.78
CA THR A 769 22.59 -32.43 3.24
C THR A 769 23.14 -31.48 4.33
N ILE A 770 22.44 -31.32 5.45
CA ILE A 770 22.77 -30.33 6.49
C ILE A 770 23.73 -30.93 7.51
N SER A 771 24.98 -30.49 7.55
CA SER A 771 25.99 -30.97 8.50
C SER A 771 26.13 -30.08 9.74
N CYS A 772 26.41 -30.68 10.90
CA CYS A 772 26.75 -29.97 12.12
C CYS A 772 28.20 -29.47 12.05
N ASN A 773 28.43 -28.16 12.05
CA ASN A 773 29.79 -27.58 12.01
C ASN A 773 30.69 -27.98 13.21
N LEU A 774 30.11 -28.40 14.34
CA LEU A 774 30.86 -28.80 15.55
C LEU A 774 31.20 -30.30 15.64
N CYS A 775 30.59 -31.17 14.82
CA CYS A 775 30.85 -32.62 14.86
C CYS A 775 30.66 -33.37 13.52
N LEU A 776 30.44 -32.63 12.43
CA LEU A 776 30.21 -33.05 11.05
C LEU A 776 29.04 -34.03 10.81
N LYS A 777 28.28 -34.40 11.85
CA LYS A 777 27.10 -35.25 11.72
C LYS A 777 26.04 -34.62 10.82
N LYS A 778 25.54 -35.39 9.86
CA LYS A 778 24.57 -34.98 8.83
C LYS A 778 23.11 -35.21 9.26
N PHE A 779 22.24 -34.25 8.93
CA PHE A 779 20.82 -34.17 9.27
C PHE A 779 19.95 -33.89 8.04
N ALA A 780 18.70 -34.33 8.07
CA ALA A 780 17.71 -34.13 7.00
C ALA A 780 17.04 -32.74 7.07
N TYR A 781 16.96 -32.15 8.26
CA TYR A 781 16.31 -30.86 8.50
C TYR A 781 17.12 -29.99 9.46
N ASP A 782 17.11 -28.67 9.22
CA ASP A 782 17.71 -27.67 10.10
C ASP A 782 17.18 -27.76 11.54
N ARG A 783 15.88 -28.03 11.73
CA ARG A 783 15.29 -28.26 13.08
C ARG A 783 15.95 -29.44 13.81
N ASP A 784 16.39 -30.47 13.09
CA ASP A 784 16.99 -31.68 13.68
C ASP A 784 18.46 -31.40 14.06
N LEU A 785 19.18 -30.59 13.26
CA LEU A 785 20.48 -30.03 13.64
C LEU A 785 20.35 -29.11 14.87
N LYS A 786 19.38 -28.20 14.88
CA LYS A 786 19.10 -27.31 16.02
C LYS A 786 18.77 -28.09 17.28
N TYR A 787 18.00 -29.18 17.18
CA TYR A 787 17.74 -30.09 18.31
C TYR A 787 19.00 -30.86 18.76
N HIS A 788 19.85 -31.29 17.82
CA HIS A 788 21.13 -31.94 18.14
C HIS A 788 22.09 -31.02 18.92
N LEU A 789 22.16 -29.75 18.52
CA LEU A 789 22.94 -28.71 19.20
C LEU A 789 22.30 -28.35 20.56
N SER A 790 21.02 -27.97 20.60
CA SER A 790 20.36 -27.45 21.80
C SER A 790 20.21 -28.48 22.93
N ALA A 791 20.03 -29.76 22.60
CA ALA A 791 19.95 -30.83 23.60
C ALA A 791 21.31 -31.22 24.22
N LYS A 792 22.40 -30.46 23.96
CA LYS A 792 23.80 -30.81 24.25
C LYS A 792 24.17 -32.25 23.79
N LYS A 793 23.55 -32.72 22.70
CA LYS A 793 23.79 -34.04 22.06
C LYS A 793 24.90 -33.97 21.00
N CYS A 794 25.46 -32.80 20.76
CA CYS A 794 26.68 -32.60 19.98
C CYS A 794 27.92 -32.78 20.88
N PRO A 795 28.83 -33.70 20.57
CA PRO A 795 30.04 -33.92 21.38
C PRO A 795 31.04 -32.75 21.29
N GLY A 796 30.92 -31.87 20.29
CA GLY A 796 31.73 -30.66 20.15
C GLY A 796 31.25 -29.46 20.97
N ILE A 797 30.22 -29.60 21.81
CA ILE A 797 29.77 -28.54 22.74
C ILE A 797 30.41 -28.79 24.11
N PRO A 798 31.23 -27.85 24.64
CA PRO A 798 31.82 -27.98 25.96
C PRO A 798 30.79 -28.14 27.09
N LYS A 799 31.15 -28.93 28.10
CA LYS A 799 30.40 -29.05 29.36
C LYS A 799 31.05 -28.13 30.39
N GLU A 800 30.32 -27.11 30.80
CA GLU A 800 30.73 -26.22 31.91
C GLU A 800 30.63 -26.98 33.24
N GLU A 801 31.65 -26.87 34.08
CA GLU A 801 31.66 -27.42 35.45
C GLU A 801 31.27 -26.36 36.49
N ASN A 802 30.67 -26.81 37.60
CA ASN A 802 30.13 -25.92 38.63
C ASN A 802 31.20 -25.25 39.51
N SER A 803 30.97 -23.97 39.82
CA SER A 803 31.47 -23.33 41.05
C SER A 803 30.31 -23.09 42.03
N GLY A 804 30.41 -23.39 43.34
CA GLY A 804 31.50 -24.08 44.00
C GLY A 804 31.57 -23.86 45.52
N ILE A 805 30.67 -24.44 46.31
CA ILE A 805 30.85 -24.53 47.79
C ILE A 805 31.60 -25.83 48.12
N ARG A 806 32.86 -25.72 48.54
CA ARG A 806 33.67 -26.87 49.00
C ARG A 806 33.62 -27.00 50.53
N LYS A 807 33.28 -28.18 51.05
CA LYS A 807 33.81 -28.63 52.35
C LYS A 807 35.25 -29.14 52.16
N THR A 808 36.12 -28.81 53.09
CA THR A 808 37.57 -29.02 52.97
C THR A 808 38.06 -30.36 53.54
N ARG A 809 39.02 -30.99 52.88
CA ARG A 809 40.20 -31.59 53.54
C ARG A 809 41.47 -31.31 52.73
N LYS A 810 42.44 -30.65 53.39
CA LYS A 810 43.90 -30.50 53.20
C LYS A 810 44.55 -31.21 51.97
N ARG A 811 45.61 -30.74 51.29
CA ARG A 811 46.59 -29.60 51.41
C ARG A 811 47.47 -29.65 50.12
N LYS A 812 47.92 -28.58 49.44
CA LYS A 812 49.04 -27.61 49.69
C LYS A 812 49.10 -26.64 48.45
N LYS A 813 49.42 -25.33 48.59
CA LYS A 813 50.70 -24.62 48.23
C LYS A 813 51.15 -24.82 46.74
N VAL A 814 51.45 -23.83 45.87
CA VAL A 814 52.30 -22.58 45.96
C VAL A 814 51.91 -21.56 44.82
N VAL A 815 51.45 -20.32 45.10
CA VAL A 815 52.10 -18.96 44.99
C VAL A 815 52.20 -18.24 43.60
N SER A 816 51.66 -16.99 43.55
CA SER A 816 51.96 -15.84 42.63
C SER A 816 51.47 -15.87 41.15
N ARG A 817 51.31 -14.75 40.40
CA ARG A 817 51.58 -13.29 40.65
C ARG A 817 50.67 -12.35 39.80
N LYS A 818 50.84 -11.02 40.00
CA LYS A 818 50.25 -9.77 39.38
C LYS A 818 50.16 -9.74 37.82
N SER A 819 49.57 -8.75 37.11
CA SER A 819 49.19 -7.31 37.32
C SER A 819 47.97 -6.92 36.40
N GLU A 820 47.16 -5.86 36.55
CA GLU A 820 47.39 -4.38 36.63
C GLU A 820 48.03 -3.80 35.32
N PHE A 821 47.65 -2.67 34.67
CA PHE A 821 46.81 -1.46 34.96
C PHE A 821 46.26 -0.83 33.61
N LYS A 822 45.16 -0.04 33.54
CA LYS A 822 45.01 1.47 33.49
C LYS A 822 45.84 2.24 32.41
N GLU A 823 45.50 3.43 31.86
CA GLU A 823 44.29 4.28 31.67
C GLU A 823 44.66 5.53 30.79
N ASN A 824 43.68 6.19 30.13
CA ASN A 824 43.57 7.65 29.79
C ASN A 824 44.70 8.37 28.97
N GLU A 825 44.61 9.60 28.39
CA GLU A 825 43.55 10.51 27.85
C GLU A 825 44.21 11.69 27.03
N THR A 826 43.39 12.61 26.47
CA THR A 826 43.63 14.08 26.23
C THR A 826 44.04 14.70 24.84
N PHE A 827 43.13 15.57 24.34
CA PHE A 827 43.28 16.96 23.82
C PHE A 827 43.87 17.41 22.43
N ASN A 828 42.96 17.71 21.47
CA ASN A 828 42.57 19.06 20.96
C ASN A 828 43.50 19.90 19.99
N PRO A 829 43.18 21.14 19.51
CA PRO A 829 42.91 21.37 18.05
C PRO A 829 43.50 22.68 17.42
N ARG A 830 43.11 23.01 16.16
CA ARG A 830 42.92 24.36 15.55
C ARG A 830 42.54 24.26 14.04
N LEU A 831 42.18 25.30 13.27
CA LEU A 831 41.15 26.40 13.36
C LEU A 831 41.33 27.35 12.13
N ARG A 832 40.25 27.84 11.48
CA ARG A 832 40.10 29.23 10.94
C ARG A 832 38.74 29.51 10.28
N SER A 833 38.44 30.79 10.08
CA SER A 833 37.18 31.38 9.59
C SER A 833 37.47 32.58 8.65
N ILE A 834 36.42 33.24 8.14
CA ILE A 834 36.41 34.64 7.64
C ILE A 834 34.96 35.17 7.60
N GLU A 835 34.80 36.48 7.83
CA GLU A 835 33.54 37.25 7.96
C GLU A 835 33.68 38.59 7.17
N THR A 836 32.72 39.49 6.95
CA THR A 836 31.32 39.78 7.40
C THR A 836 30.66 40.73 6.37
N GLN A 837 29.33 41.01 6.39
CA GLN A 837 28.70 42.37 6.30
C GLN A 837 27.15 42.38 6.17
N THR A 838 26.53 43.57 6.25
CA THR A 838 25.10 43.87 6.50
C THR A 838 24.65 45.20 5.84
N GLU A 839 23.34 45.43 5.62
CA GLU A 839 22.56 46.70 5.81
C GLU A 839 21.09 46.54 5.26
N PRO A 840 20.10 47.43 5.57
CA PRO A 840 18.65 47.18 5.38
C PRO A 840 17.84 48.31 4.64
N LEU A 841 16.50 48.39 4.86
CA LEU A 841 15.47 49.39 4.46
C LEU A 841 14.65 49.09 3.15
N ALA A 842 13.42 49.60 2.91
CA ALA A 842 12.25 49.99 3.75
C ALA A 842 11.01 50.36 2.88
N GLY A 843 9.78 50.28 3.43
CA GLY A 843 8.49 50.77 2.85
C GLY A 843 7.44 49.65 2.65
N MET A 844 6.17 49.71 3.11
CA MET A 844 5.08 50.72 3.00
C MET A 844 4.45 50.81 1.58
N THR A 845 3.11 50.77 1.37
CA THR A 845 1.94 50.89 2.28
C THR A 845 0.78 49.93 1.95
N ASP A 846 -0.12 49.67 2.91
CA ASP A 846 -1.43 49.03 2.72
C ASP A 846 -2.42 49.82 1.86
N ALA A 847 -3.40 49.11 1.27
CA ALA A 847 -4.74 49.64 0.98
C ALA A 847 -5.78 48.50 0.90
N TRP A 848 -6.55 48.29 1.98
CA TRP A 848 -7.70 47.37 1.97
C TRP A 848 -8.98 48.09 1.54
N SER A 849 -9.78 47.47 0.68
CA SER A 849 -11.22 47.77 0.55
C SER A 849 -12.02 46.52 0.18
N GLN A 850 -12.91 46.09 1.07
CA GLN A 850 -13.84 44.98 0.84
C GLN A 850 -15.07 45.44 0.06
N VAL A 851 -15.59 44.60 -0.83
CA VAL A 851 -17.00 44.61 -1.21
C VAL A 851 -17.51 43.17 -1.32
N TYR A 852 -18.48 42.80 -0.49
CA TYR A 852 -19.33 41.62 -0.64
C TYR A 852 -20.55 41.96 -1.51
N VAL A 853 -20.83 41.21 -2.56
CA VAL A 853 -22.16 41.11 -3.19
C VAL A 853 -22.41 39.68 -3.65
N GLU A 854 -23.54 39.09 -3.23
CA GLU A 854 -24.01 37.77 -3.67
C GLU A 854 -24.88 37.87 -4.96
N PRO A 855 -25.14 36.75 -5.67
CA PRO A 855 -25.37 36.80 -7.12
C PRO A 855 -26.79 37.21 -7.54
N TYR A 856 -26.90 37.69 -8.78
CA TYR A 856 -28.15 37.73 -9.54
C TYR A 856 -27.97 37.14 -10.94
N PHE A 857 -29.01 36.44 -11.42
CA PHE A 857 -29.11 35.88 -12.77
C PHE A 857 -29.24 36.97 -13.83
N GLN A 858 -28.64 36.75 -15.00
CA GLN A 858 -29.34 36.89 -16.30
C GLN A 858 -28.54 36.27 -17.46
N GLU A 859 -29.19 35.43 -18.27
CA GLU A 859 -28.90 35.32 -19.70
C GLU A 859 -29.43 36.59 -20.40
N PRO A 860 -28.90 36.98 -21.57
CA PRO A 860 -29.71 36.73 -22.76
C PRO A 860 -28.96 36.43 -24.08
N GLU A 861 -29.55 35.51 -24.83
CA GLU A 861 -29.83 35.56 -26.29
C GLU A 861 -28.71 35.63 -27.35
N LEU A 862 -29.08 35.15 -28.55
CA LEU A 862 -28.24 34.96 -29.74
C LEU A 862 -28.47 36.06 -30.78
N GLN A 863 -27.39 36.69 -31.24
CA GLN A 863 -27.26 37.28 -32.57
C GLN A 863 -25.85 36.98 -33.10
N GLY A 864 -25.59 36.78 -34.39
CA GLY A 864 -26.52 36.71 -35.52
C GLY A 864 -25.86 37.22 -36.80
N SER A 865 -25.65 36.35 -37.80
CA SER A 865 -24.89 36.62 -39.05
C SER A 865 -23.38 36.85 -38.83
N ASN A 866 -22.49 36.77 -39.83
CA ASN A 866 -22.68 36.64 -41.28
C ASN A 866 -21.66 35.68 -41.92
N LEU A 867 -22.03 35.09 -43.06
CA LEU A 867 -21.11 34.39 -43.96
C LEU A 867 -20.67 35.35 -45.07
N GLN A 868 -19.38 35.35 -45.42
CA GLN A 868 -18.95 35.73 -46.77
C GLN A 868 -17.66 34.99 -47.14
N ALA A 869 -17.52 34.63 -48.41
CA ALA A 869 -16.43 33.80 -48.91
C ALA A 869 -15.87 34.37 -50.22
N VAL A 870 -14.54 34.36 -50.32
CA VAL A 870 -13.75 34.54 -51.55
C VAL A 870 -12.60 33.52 -51.42
N VAL A 871 -12.52 32.40 -52.15
CA VAL A 871 -12.55 32.12 -53.61
C VAL A 871 -11.19 32.32 -54.27
N VAL A 872 -10.54 31.18 -54.59
CA VAL A 872 -9.52 30.99 -55.67
C VAL A 872 -8.13 31.63 -55.35
N ASP A 873 -6.98 31.07 -55.76
CA ASP A 873 -6.73 30.18 -56.91
C ASP A 873 -5.86 28.93 -56.61
N GLN A 874 -5.83 28.03 -57.59
CA GLN A 874 -4.89 26.92 -57.74
C GLN A 874 -3.72 27.33 -58.66
N GLN A 875 -2.57 26.67 -58.52
CA GLN A 875 -1.79 26.19 -59.66
C GLN A 875 -1.04 24.92 -59.20
N GLN A 876 -1.46 23.74 -59.69
CA GLN A 876 -0.93 23.05 -60.88
C GLN A 876 0.38 22.30 -60.57
N GLN A 877 0.38 20.95 -60.54
CA GLN A 877 0.50 20.02 -61.70
C GLN A 877 1.98 19.87 -62.14
N THR A 878 2.49 18.78 -62.75
CA THR A 878 2.01 17.54 -63.42
C THR A 878 3.14 16.46 -63.30
N GLN A 879 3.10 15.17 -63.66
CA GLN A 879 2.13 14.16 -64.16
C GLN A 879 2.66 12.74 -63.81
N PHE A 880 1.84 11.69 -63.59
CA PHE A 880 1.48 10.55 -64.51
C PHE A 880 2.67 9.72 -65.05
N GLU A 881 2.56 8.43 -65.41
CA GLU A 881 1.47 7.52 -65.87
C GLU A 881 1.57 6.15 -65.13
N ASP A 882 0.66 5.14 -65.12
CA ASP A 882 -0.71 4.94 -65.63
C ASP A 882 -1.39 3.76 -64.84
N PHE A 883 -2.73 3.65 -64.70
CA PHE A 883 -3.71 2.79 -65.44
C PHE A 883 -3.36 1.28 -65.64
N GLN A 884 -4.26 0.28 -65.58
CA GLN A 884 -5.76 0.10 -65.60
C GLN A 884 -6.09 -1.22 -64.83
N GLN A 885 -7.30 -1.77 -64.53
CA GLN A 885 -8.77 -1.56 -64.75
C GLN A 885 -9.53 -2.21 -63.52
N VAL A 886 -10.68 -1.73 -63.01
CA VAL A 886 -12.12 -2.06 -63.32
C VAL A 886 -12.53 -3.53 -62.93
N GLN A 887 -13.67 -3.87 -62.28
CA GLN A 887 -15.05 -3.33 -62.35
C GLN A 887 -15.94 -3.55 -61.08
N LEU A 888 -16.83 -2.58 -60.78
CA LEU A 888 -18.23 -2.58 -60.22
C LEU A 888 -18.76 -3.69 -59.24
N GLN A 889 -19.82 -3.51 -58.43
CA GLN A 889 -20.91 -2.50 -58.42
C GLN A 889 -21.59 -2.30 -57.02
N ALA A 890 -22.21 -1.11 -56.86
CA ALA A 890 -23.41 -0.66 -56.09
C ALA A 890 -24.24 -1.65 -55.19
N SER A 891 -25.15 -1.27 -54.27
CA SER A 891 -25.73 -0.01 -53.70
C SER A 891 -26.54 -0.42 -52.44
N TYR A 892 -27.02 0.41 -51.50
CA TYR A 892 -27.90 1.59 -51.55
C TYR A 892 -27.85 2.32 -50.19
N GLY A 893 -28.39 3.54 -50.08
CA GLY A 893 -28.65 4.20 -48.79
C GLY A 893 -30.10 4.69 -48.67
N TYR A 894 -30.52 5.14 -47.48
CA TYR A 894 -31.61 6.12 -47.27
C TYR A 894 -31.51 6.74 -45.86
N SER A 895 -32.44 7.64 -45.51
CA SER A 895 -32.19 8.77 -44.59
C SER A 895 -33.39 9.16 -43.71
N VAL A 896 -33.11 9.75 -42.53
CA VAL A 896 -33.98 10.75 -41.82
C VAL A 896 -35.31 10.17 -41.24
N HIS A 897 -35.76 10.44 -40.00
CA HIS A 897 -35.98 11.74 -39.36
C HIS A 897 -35.93 11.73 -37.80
N ARG A 898 -36.51 12.76 -37.15
CA ARG A 898 -36.68 12.93 -35.68
C ARG A 898 -37.96 12.20 -35.21
N ASP A 899 -38.19 11.92 -33.92
CA ASP A 899 -38.71 12.91 -32.94
C ASP A 899 -38.62 12.46 -31.46
N THR A 900 -38.92 13.42 -30.57
CA THR A 900 -38.87 13.28 -29.10
C THR A 900 -40.24 12.98 -28.48
N GLN A 901 -40.29 12.14 -27.43
CA GLN A 901 -40.91 12.53 -26.14
C GLN A 901 -40.65 11.50 -25.01
N THR A 902 -40.66 11.99 -23.77
CA THR A 902 -40.64 11.23 -22.51
C THR A 902 -42.06 10.94 -22.02
N TYR A 903 -42.30 9.85 -21.28
CA TYR A 903 -43.16 9.91 -20.07
C TYR A 903 -42.88 8.74 -19.10
N ASN A 904 -43.48 8.81 -17.90
CA ASN A 904 -43.15 8.04 -16.71
C ASN A 904 -44.23 7.01 -16.28
N ALA A 905 -43.77 6.01 -15.51
CA ALA A 905 -44.42 5.38 -14.35
C ALA A 905 -45.50 4.26 -14.46
N THR A 906 -45.31 3.29 -13.55
CA THR A 906 -46.28 2.49 -12.75
C THR A 906 -47.20 1.41 -13.36
N ASN A 907 -47.00 0.19 -12.83
CA ASN A 907 -48.00 -0.87 -12.53
C ASN A 907 -48.72 -1.55 -13.75
N THR A 908 -49.27 -2.77 -13.67
CA THR A 908 -49.66 -3.62 -12.51
C THR A 908 -49.49 -5.13 -12.82
N ILE A 909 -49.75 -5.99 -11.83
CA ILE A 909 -49.71 -7.46 -11.85
C ILE A 909 -50.80 -8.06 -12.79
N GLY A 910 -50.52 -9.18 -13.49
CA GLY A 910 -51.49 -9.87 -14.35
C GLY A 910 -51.08 -11.27 -14.85
N THR A 911 -51.38 -12.30 -14.06
CA THR A 911 -51.16 -13.74 -14.31
C THR A 911 -51.99 -14.35 -15.46
N ALA A 912 -51.41 -15.26 -16.27
CA ALA A 912 -52.04 -16.48 -16.80
C ALA A 912 -51.04 -17.43 -17.51
N THR A 913 -51.32 -18.73 -17.58
CA THR A 913 -50.47 -19.77 -18.20
C THR A 913 -50.96 -20.26 -19.58
N PRO A 914 -50.09 -20.78 -20.45
CA PRO A 914 -50.42 -21.22 -21.82
C PRO A 914 -50.86 -22.69 -21.93
N ILE A 915 -51.37 -23.09 -23.11
CA ILE A 915 -51.66 -24.49 -23.50
C ILE A 915 -51.10 -24.79 -24.91
N TRP A 916 -50.34 -25.91 -25.02
CA TRP A 916 -50.19 -26.95 -26.07
C TRP A 916 -50.70 -26.69 -27.52
N SER A 917 -50.20 -27.32 -28.60
CA SER A 917 -49.47 -28.59 -28.83
C SER A 917 -48.77 -28.52 -30.22
N GLN A 918 -47.53 -29.00 -30.49
CA GLN A 918 -46.95 -30.36 -30.62
C GLN A 918 -46.73 -30.82 -32.09
N GLY A 919 -45.74 -31.71 -32.28
CA GLY A 919 -45.37 -32.36 -33.56
C GLY A 919 -43.97 -31.96 -34.04
N TYR A 920 -42.96 -32.84 -34.12
CA TYR A 920 -42.90 -34.30 -33.89
C TYR A 920 -41.59 -34.73 -33.17
N SER A 921 -41.70 -35.75 -32.31
CA SER A 921 -40.62 -36.64 -31.85
C SER A 921 -40.55 -37.89 -32.78
N VAL A 922 -39.75 -38.95 -32.65
CA VAL A 922 -39.07 -39.71 -31.55
C VAL A 922 -37.81 -40.34 -32.17
N GLY A 923 -36.71 -40.74 -31.51
CA GLY A 923 -36.27 -40.86 -30.11
C GLY A 923 -34.80 -41.34 -30.15
N GLU A 924 -34.13 -41.91 -29.13
CA GLU A 924 -34.35 -42.23 -27.71
C GLU A 924 -32.91 -42.53 -27.15
N ILE A 925 -32.54 -42.57 -25.86
CA ILE A 925 -33.28 -42.83 -24.61
C ILE A 925 -32.48 -42.25 -23.40
N VAL A 926 -33.15 -41.79 -22.33
CA VAL A 926 -32.69 -41.65 -20.90
C VAL A 926 -31.32 -40.95 -20.66
N GLU A 927 -31.18 -39.70 -20.22
CA GLU A 927 -31.72 -38.97 -19.04
C GLU A 927 -31.47 -39.57 -17.64
N ASN A 928 -30.73 -38.88 -16.75
CA ASN A 928 -31.34 -38.00 -15.72
C ASN A 928 -30.30 -37.38 -14.75
N GLY A 929 -30.73 -36.36 -13.98
CA GLY A 929 -30.08 -35.99 -12.71
C GLY A 929 -29.36 -34.63 -12.64
N THR A 930 -30.06 -33.52 -12.88
CA THR A 930 -29.57 -32.17 -12.54
C THR A 930 -29.70 -31.85 -11.05
N GLN A 931 -28.66 -31.28 -10.44
CA GLN A 931 -28.83 -30.22 -9.43
C GLN A 931 -27.53 -29.42 -9.20
N THR A 932 -27.63 -28.10 -9.35
CA THR A 932 -26.54 -27.14 -9.12
C THR A 932 -26.73 -26.41 -7.80
N TRP A 933 -25.71 -26.39 -6.93
CA TRP A 933 -25.60 -25.50 -5.78
C TRP A 933 -24.16 -25.00 -5.61
N PHE A 934 -24.01 -23.83 -4.98
CA PHE A 934 -22.73 -23.16 -4.72
C PHE A 934 -22.00 -23.73 -3.50
N GLU A 935 -20.67 -23.89 -3.60
CA GLU A 935 -19.67 -23.80 -2.52
C GLU A 935 -18.27 -23.87 -3.21
N SER A 936 -17.58 -22.76 -3.47
CA SER A 936 -16.62 -22.09 -2.57
C SER A 936 -15.23 -22.74 -2.51
N ASP A 937 -14.41 -22.56 -3.56
CA ASP A 937 -13.00 -22.97 -3.56
C ASP A 937 -12.13 -22.08 -2.66
N GLN A 938 -11.52 -22.66 -1.63
CA GLN A 938 -10.47 -22.03 -0.84
C GLN A 938 -9.07 -22.39 -1.36
N ALA A 939 -8.24 -21.35 -1.52
CA ALA A 939 -6.79 -21.30 -1.34
C ALA A 939 -5.92 -22.52 -1.72
N PHE A 940 -4.98 -22.30 -2.67
CA PHE A 940 -3.67 -22.95 -2.59
C PHE A 940 -2.50 -22.02 -2.95
N PHE A 941 -1.84 -21.51 -1.91
CA PHE A 941 -0.45 -21.06 -1.99
C PHE A 941 0.46 -22.28 -1.81
N GLN A 942 1.30 -22.60 -2.81
CA GLN A 942 2.54 -23.37 -2.59
C GLN A 942 3.64 -22.87 -3.52
N GLN A 943 4.64 -22.20 -2.94
CA GLN A 943 5.95 -22.10 -3.57
C GLN A 943 6.58 -23.51 -3.63
N ARG A 944 7.26 -23.82 -4.74
CA ARG A 944 8.21 -24.93 -4.81
C ARG A 944 9.49 -24.45 -5.49
N GLN A 945 10.61 -24.69 -4.83
CA GLN A 945 11.92 -24.77 -5.48
C GLN A 945 12.23 -26.25 -5.73
N MET A 946 12.82 -26.56 -6.87
CA MET A 946 13.64 -27.75 -7.13
C MET A 946 14.98 -27.18 -7.63
N ILE A 947 16.11 -27.50 -7.00
CA ILE A 947 16.90 -28.73 -7.23
C ILE A 947 17.31 -28.81 -8.71
N ASP A 948 18.49 -28.26 -9.00
CA ASP A 948 19.37 -28.80 -10.03
C ASP A 948 20.30 -29.84 -9.38
N SER A 949 20.51 -30.97 -10.04
CA SER A 949 21.43 -32.02 -9.59
C SER A 949 22.49 -32.27 -10.68
N PHE A 950 23.71 -31.78 -10.47
CA PHE A 950 24.83 -32.07 -11.35
C PHE A 950 25.40 -33.47 -11.06
N SER A 951 25.47 -34.32 -12.08
CA SER A 951 26.40 -35.44 -12.10
C SER A 951 27.76 -34.94 -12.59
N MET A 952 28.82 -35.17 -11.82
CA MET A 952 30.20 -35.10 -12.29
C MET A 952 30.81 -36.50 -12.19
N THR A 953 31.38 -36.97 -13.28
CA THR A 953 32.36 -38.06 -13.28
C THR A 953 33.72 -37.49 -12.86
N ASP A 954 34.56 -38.32 -12.28
CA ASP A 954 35.93 -37.96 -11.90
C ASP A 954 36.78 -37.55 -13.10
N ASP A 955 37.76 -36.67 -12.90
CA ASP A 955 39.16 -37.07 -13.08
C ASP A 955 40.18 -36.10 -12.44
N ASN A 956 41.17 -36.68 -11.77
CA ASN A 956 42.56 -36.24 -11.54
C ASN A 956 42.89 -34.77 -11.16
N GLY A 957 43.47 -34.62 -9.96
CA GLY A 957 44.93 -34.38 -9.91
C GLY A 957 45.48 -33.18 -9.12
N PHE A 958 46.03 -33.50 -7.93
CA PHE A 958 47.08 -32.76 -7.20
C PHE A 958 46.83 -31.28 -6.78
N GLN A 959 47.70 -30.67 -5.95
CA GLN A 959 48.06 -30.98 -4.56
C GLN A 959 48.93 -29.82 -4.03
N MET A 960 48.78 -29.46 -2.75
CA MET A 960 49.67 -28.55 -1.99
C MET A 960 49.69 -27.07 -2.48
N GLN A 961 49.94 -26.08 -1.61
CA GLN A 961 50.32 -26.16 -0.19
C GLN A 961 49.45 -25.25 0.69
#